data_AF-M4VNN0-F1
#
_entry.id   AF-M4VNN0-F1
#
_cell.length_a   1.000
_cell.length_b   1.000
_cell.length_c   1.000
_cell.angle_alpha   90.00
_cell.angle_beta   90.00
_cell.angle_gamma   90.00
#
_symmetry.space_group_name_H-M   'P 1'
#
loop_
_entity.id
_entity.type
_entity.pdbx_description
1 polymer ?
#
loop_
_entity_poly.entity_id
_entity_poly.type
_entity_poly.pdbx_seq_one_letter_code
_entity_poly.pdbx_strand_id
1 'polypeptide(L)'
;MRKLSLIGTGKFCMMLAATLVWQGCSHSDSASNHSGSRFISSVAPDPTTPWAYDPGPIPQTPMGKELIDIVAAQPYMPGISKELTGDQKFRPAFGPTLWRMLQEPNSIKILFIGQDGTHIAEAAGRTATAGFGGRAQDMAAHFGVENSAAFINTFAFTIRGQYSGYGAPVITEVNGTKKVSYESVVDNGVWLMAQDQNSPMVKWRNSLIDWIIRNNKDSLKLIVLFGGSAQDSIGTFIESRGGQVGAKYTVESLAERKVKVPLVRSVSAGGNRELPVAVDRNEQDIFRSIGHNVPYSDLGSRDATRLANAETKLQEAKKALAEQIDRVYPQLAISNGGLQGSGILHPAQIGGYDLTKIYVNDKKTISLKGLRLSDGSSVGQDILVAEFPHPTALSSGSTTAAEAKVERSLALLKPYVRNGWEIQPDQGQTNKFSAGEAYRYRRADIGPAYYDFGTPNNRMVSVSSASRMTGNPNVVIIGTRDKATFDRARIQAATRATPASGISADEMFSARPRTAETRYVFDLGPGDKMARIMKENLNIAEIGKMKNGKSASPACRTPEKISEFNIKTHPFCVGDFGHYRGTFSNPKVVILADPDGVDDILTSRALTGTRGQYLHGLMQDMGVGDQYLVIKTVPFGMDGATDTEWNTVISQTRQYRDKIFAEVLRDGKVVLVLADGKYASQEANRILGANSGVSLVSINRNGTDNNSGMREAAAQINQLRKFNNFTASLQMANIPRSHLGFFSRVWEGTSGTRVLDSTDLDNKGSAFAIIVPSWAYNQKNVVQSRDERMGINTLKSTLEQNRLPREDEKFNEFLRRRGNNDTRLEIPCTELCAHAS
;
A
#
# COMPACT_ATOMS: atom_id res chain seq x y z
N MET A 1 31.50 -46.58 6.38
CA MET A 1 32.05 -47.56 7.36
C MET A 1 32.17 -46.83 8.69
N ARG A 2 31.35 -47.10 9.71
CA ARG A 2 31.36 -48.21 10.72
C ARG A 2 32.34 -48.00 11.90
N LYS A 3 31.84 -47.40 13.00
CA LYS A 3 32.11 -47.59 14.46
C LYS A 3 31.50 -46.36 15.21
N LEU A 4 30.69 -46.38 16.28
CA LEU A 4 30.41 -47.29 17.44
C LEU A 4 31.62 -47.47 18.38
N SER A 5 31.53 -47.36 19.72
CA SER A 5 30.41 -47.11 20.68
C SER A 5 30.99 -46.47 22.00
N LEU A 6 30.38 -46.34 23.21
CA LEU A 6 29.20 -46.93 23.87
C LEU A 6 28.67 -46.05 25.07
N ILE A 7 27.39 -46.27 25.41
CA ILE A 7 26.56 -46.03 26.64
C ILE A 7 27.20 -45.56 27.97
N GLY A 8 26.45 -44.73 28.73
CA GLY A 8 26.47 -44.63 30.21
C GLY A 8 25.12 -44.14 30.78
N THR A 9 24.58 -44.77 31.84
CA THR A 9 23.20 -44.53 32.35
C THR A 9 23.10 -44.40 33.88
N GLY A 10 22.20 -43.53 34.37
CA GLY A 10 21.79 -43.46 35.79
C GLY A 10 20.41 -42.81 35.98
N LYS A 11 19.64 -43.22 37.00
CA LYS A 11 18.26 -42.77 37.33
C LYS A 11 18.09 -42.56 38.86
N PHE A 12 16.92 -42.03 39.25
CA PHE A 12 16.37 -41.85 40.61
C PHE A 12 16.98 -40.70 41.45
N CYS A 13 16.26 -40.01 42.34
CA CYS A 13 14.92 -40.26 42.94
C CYS A 13 14.08 -38.96 43.13
N MET A 14 12.82 -39.08 43.57
CA MET A 14 11.94 -37.97 43.99
C MET A 14 12.14 -37.60 45.47
N MET A 15 11.74 -36.38 45.86
CA MET A 15 10.80 -36.20 46.98
C MET A 15 10.05 -34.87 46.92
N LEU A 16 8.80 -34.86 47.38
CA LEU A 16 8.04 -33.63 47.70
C LEU A 16 8.21 -33.32 49.19
N ALA A 17 8.21 -32.02 49.52
CA ALA A 17 7.68 -31.52 50.78
C ALA A 17 7.10 -30.12 50.53
N ALA A 18 5.94 -29.82 51.11
CA ALA A 18 5.32 -28.51 51.08
C ALA A 18 5.02 -28.07 52.52
N THR A 19 5.26 -26.80 52.83
CA THR A 19 4.88 -26.21 54.12
C THR A 19 4.39 -24.78 53.89
N LEU A 20 3.32 -24.41 54.59
CA LEU A 20 2.57 -23.18 54.36
C LEU A 20 2.43 -22.45 55.71
N VAL A 21 3.05 -21.27 55.84
CA VAL A 21 2.92 -20.36 57.00
C VAL A 21 2.82 -18.93 56.46
N TRP A 22 2.10 -18.06 57.18
CA TRP A 22 1.69 -16.73 56.72
C TRP A 22 1.93 -15.67 57.83
N GLN A 23 1.89 -14.39 57.45
CA GLN A 23 2.08 -13.16 58.26
C GLN A 23 3.51 -12.63 58.46
N GLY A 24 3.63 -11.29 58.55
CA GLY A 24 4.82 -10.54 58.97
C GLY A 24 5.26 -9.44 58.00
N CYS A 25 4.86 -8.18 58.23
CA CYS A 25 5.25 -7.04 57.39
C CYS A 25 6.46 -6.27 57.95
N SER A 26 7.40 -5.82 57.10
CA SER A 26 8.04 -4.49 57.15
C SER A 26 9.09 -4.33 56.01
N HIS A 27 9.53 -3.09 55.75
CA HIS A 27 10.29 -2.72 54.55
C HIS A 27 11.81 -2.84 54.69
N SER A 28 12.50 -3.08 53.57
CA SER A 28 13.63 -2.22 53.15
C SER A 28 13.90 -2.39 51.65
N ASP A 29 13.90 -1.27 50.91
CA ASP A 29 14.14 -1.26 49.46
C ASP A 29 15.64 -1.16 49.12
N SER A 30 16.09 -1.95 48.14
CA SER A 30 17.39 -1.76 47.48
C SER A 30 17.34 -2.17 46.00
N ALA A 31 16.30 -1.71 45.30
CA ALA A 31 16.08 -2.02 43.88
C ALA A 31 17.13 -1.37 42.95
N SER A 32 18.10 -2.17 42.49
CA SER A 32 19.03 -1.78 41.42
C SER A 32 18.29 -1.69 40.08
N ASN A 33 17.86 -0.48 39.70
CA ASN A 33 17.13 -0.24 38.46
C ASN A 33 17.94 -0.64 37.22
N HIS A 34 17.59 -1.77 36.60
CA HIS A 34 17.79 -1.98 35.16
C HIS A 34 16.56 -1.48 34.41
N SER A 35 16.77 -0.65 33.39
CA SER A 35 15.70 0.00 32.63
C SER A 35 14.95 -1.02 31.77
N GLY A 36 13.89 -1.61 32.33
CA GLY A 36 13.03 -2.55 31.63
C GLY A 36 12.44 -1.93 30.36
N SER A 37 12.69 -2.56 29.22
CA SER A 37 12.11 -2.19 27.94
C SER A 37 10.59 -2.42 27.98
N ARG A 38 9.83 -1.37 28.29
CA ARG A 38 8.38 -1.38 28.04
C ARG A 38 8.20 -1.58 26.54
N PHE A 39 7.51 -2.66 26.16
CA PHE A 39 7.12 -2.88 24.78
C PHE A 39 6.30 -1.67 24.31
N ILE A 40 6.69 -1.09 23.18
CA ILE A 40 5.90 -0.06 22.52
C ILE A 40 4.75 -0.80 21.83
N SER A 41 3.62 -0.91 22.53
CA SER A 41 2.36 -1.26 21.87
C SER A 41 2.00 -0.18 20.85
N SER A 42 1.10 -0.51 19.93
CA SER A 42 0.25 0.51 19.34
C SER A 42 -0.38 1.30 20.50
N VAL A 43 -0.27 2.61 20.38
CA VAL A 43 -0.06 3.43 21.58
C VAL A 43 -1.33 3.60 22.43
N ALA A 44 -2.50 3.26 21.87
CA ALA A 44 -3.81 3.48 22.48
C ALA A 44 -4.64 2.19 22.59
N PRO A 45 -5.27 1.91 23.75
CA PRO A 45 -6.39 0.96 23.80
C PRO A 45 -7.67 1.52 23.15
N ASP A 46 -7.79 2.85 23.02
CA ASP A 46 -8.79 3.53 22.18
C ASP A 46 -8.10 4.12 20.92
N PRO A 47 -8.13 3.40 19.79
CA PRO A 47 -7.47 3.80 18.55
C PRO A 47 -8.18 4.94 17.79
N THR A 48 -9.34 5.42 18.26
CA THR A 48 -9.94 6.67 17.75
C THR A 48 -9.18 7.90 18.26
N THR A 49 -8.39 7.76 19.34
CA THR A 49 -7.73 8.88 20.00
C THR A 49 -6.72 9.59 19.07
N PRO A 50 -6.73 10.94 18.96
CA PRO A 50 -5.93 11.67 17.96
C PRO A 50 -4.39 11.51 17.98
N TRP A 51 -3.83 10.87 19.00
CA TRP A 51 -2.39 10.58 19.14
C TRP A 51 -2.02 9.12 18.86
N ALA A 52 -2.96 8.22 18.58
CA ALA A 52 -2.65 6.87 18.15
C ALA A 52 -1.95 6.88 16.78
N TYR A 53 -1.00 5.96 16.55
CA TYR A 53 -0.24 5.88 15.30
C TYR A 53 0.35 4.48 15.06
N ASP A 54 0.75 4.23 13.82
CA ASP A 54 1.47 3.04 13.37
C ASP A 54 3.00 3.27 13.46
N PRO A 55 3.73 2.60 14.38
CA PRO A 55 5.19 2.73 14.50
C PRO A 55 5.96 2.00 13.39
N GLY A 56 5.32 1.08 12.66
CA GLY A 56 6.01 0.06 11.90
C GLY A 56 6.57 -1.08 12.77
N PRO A 57 7.06 -2.17 12.15
CA PRO A 57 7.49 -3.38 12.83
C PRO A 57 8.66 -3.14 13.78
N ILE A 58 8.64 -3.70 14.99
CA ILE A 58 9.71 -3.51 15.99
C ILE A 58 10.96 -4.36 15.61
N PRO A 59 12.09 -3.75 15.19
CA PRO A 59 13.23 -4.50 14.62
C PRO A 59 13.94 -5.46 15.58
N GLN A 60 13.75 -5.27 16.89
CA GLN A 60 14.32 -6.09 17.95
C GLN A 60 13.53 -7.39 18.21
N THR A 61 12.32 -7.52 17.64
CA THR A 61 11.49 -8.72 17.76
C THR A 61 11.72 -9.66 16.56
N PRO A 62 11.64 -10.99 16.71
CA PRO A 62 11.80 -11.92 15.59
C PRO A 62 10.76 -11.67 14.48
N MET A 63 9.48 -11.52 14.83
CA MET A 63 8.41 -11.27 13.86
C MET A 63 8.56 -9.89 13.20
N GLY A 64 8.93 -8.84 13.94
CA GLY A 64 9.16 -7.51 13.38
C GLY A 64 10.37 -7.49 12.43
N LYS A 65 11.48 -8.15 12.80
CA LYS A 65 12.64 -8.32 11.91
C LYS A 65 12.26 -9.08 10.63
N GLU A 66 11.53 -10.18 10.74
CA GLU A 66 11.04 -10.95 9.60
C GLU A 66 10.15 -10.09 8.68
N LEU A 67 9.26 -9.26 9.22
CA LEU A 67 8.41 -8.40 8.42
C LEU A 67 9.21 -7.31 7.68
N ILE A 68 10.27 -6.76 8.29
CA ILE A 68 11.20 -5.84 7.63
C ILE A 68 11.93 -6.55 6.49
N ASP A 69 12.39 -7.77 6.72
CA ASP A 69 13.11 -8.56 5.71
C ASP A 69 12.19 -9.03 4.57
N ILE A 70 10.91 -9.32 4.84
CA ILE A 70 9.88 -9.54 3.79
C ILE A 70 9.70 -8.27 2.94
N VAL A 71 9.60 -7.07 3.54
CA VAL A 71 9.48 -5.81 2.79
C VAL A 71 10.73 -5.53 1.96
N ALA A 72 11.91 -5.76 2.53
CA ALA A 72 13.16 -5.58 1.81
C ALA A 72 13.25 -6.54 0.62
N ALA A 73 12.96 -7.83 0.84
CA ALA A 73 12.96 -8.89 -0.18
C ALA A 73 11.82 -8.80 -1.22
N GLN A 74 11.17 -7.64 -1.38
CA GLN A 74 10.25 -7.40 -2.48
C GLN A 74 10.98 -7.61 -3.83
N PRO A 75 10.36 -8.31 -4.81
CA PRO A 75 10.94 -8.49 -6.14
C PRO A 75 10.69 -7.28 -7.05
N TYR A 76 11.45 -7.18 -8.15
CA TYR A 76 11.32 -6.14 -9.17
C TYR A 76 10.11 -6.38 -10.09
N MET A 77 8.90 -6.24 -9.50
CA MET A 77 7.61 -6.48 -10.14
C MET A 77 7.46 -5.76 -11.51
N PRO A 78 7.89 -4.50 -11.71
CA PRO A 78 7.83 -3.83 -13.03
C PRO A 78 8.60 -4.58 -14.13
N GLY A 79 9.82 -5.05 -13.84
CA GLY A 79 10.61 -5.85 -14.78
C GLY A 79 9.96 -7.20 -15.07
N ILE A 80 9.53 -7.91 -14.01
CA ILE A 80 8.82 -9.20 -14.11
C ILE A 80 7.59 -9.06 -15.01
N SER A 81 6.78 -8.01 -14.85
CA SER A 81 5.60 -7.81 -15.70
C SER A 81 5.96 -7.63 -17.17
N LYS A 82 7.00 -6.85 -17.48
CA LYS A 82 7.46 -6.62 -18.85
C LYS A 82 7.99 -7.90 -19.48
N GLU A 83 8.72 -8.70 -18.73
CA GLU A 83 9.30 -9.96 -19.21
C GLU A 83 8.30 -11.10 -19.36
N LEU A 84 7.12 -11.05 -18.74
CA LEU A 84 6.11 -12.11 -18.83
C LEU A 84 4.86 -11.71 -19.63
N THR A 85 4.64 -10.42 -19.87
CA THR A 85 3.42 -9.91 -20.54
C THR A 85 3.70 -8.89 -21.65
N GLY A 86 4.97 -8.66 -22.01
CA GLY A 86 5.45 -7.65 -22.95
C GLY A 86 5.39 -6.21 -22.40
N ASP A 87 4.32 -5.91 -21.65
CA ASP A 87 4.05 -4.61 -21.03
C ASP A 87 4.59 -4.49 -19.60
N GLN A 88 5.06 -3.29 -19.25
CA GLN A 88 5.20 -2.92 -17.85
C GLN A 88 3.82 -2.64 -17.22
N LYS A 89 3.15 -3.69 -16.71
CA LYS A 89 1.81 -3.58 -16.11
C LYS A 89 1.77 -2.75 -14.82
N PHE A 90 2.87 -2.64 -14.07
CA PHE A 90 2.92 -1.86 -12.82
C PHE A 90 3.23 -0.37 -13.02
N ARG A 91 2.83 0.46 -12.04
CA ARG A 91 3.13 1.90 -11.94
C ARG A 91 4.17 2.15 -10.83
N PRO A 92 5.48 2.03 -11.12
CA PRO A 92 6.52 2.03 -10.09
C PRO A 92 6.76 3.36 -9.38
N ALA A 93 6.26 4.48 -9.91
CA ALA A 93 6.72 5.81 -9.52
C ALA A 93 6.58 6.09 -8.01
N PHE A 94 5.46 5.72 -7.41
CA PHE A 94 5.21 5.94 -5.99
C PHE A 94 5.65 4.74 -5.12
N GLY A 95 6.50 3.85 -5.63
CA GLY A 95 6.87 2.62 -4.93
C GLY A 95 5.65 1.72 -4.63
N PRO A 96 5.78 0.80 -3.68
CA PRO A 96 4.68 -0.06 -3.24
C PRO A 96 3.77 0.61 -2.21
N THR A 97 2.53 0.14 -2.14
CA THR A 97 1.59 0.30 -1.02
C THR A 97 1.47 -1.05 -0.31
N LEU A 98 2.27 -1.26 0.73
CA LEU A 98 2.52 -2.59 1.32
C LEU A 98 1.29 -3.20 2.01
N TRP A 99 0.85 -2.57 3.10
CA TRP A 99 -0.29 -3.00 3.92
C TRP A 99 -0.94 -1.80 4.61
N ARG A 100 -1.93 -2.09 5.46
CA ARG A 100 -2.46 -1.24 6.53
C ARG A 100 -2.94 -2.19 7.63
N MET A 101 -2.23 -2.28 8.76
CA MET A 101 -2.53 -3.23 9.85
C MET A 101 -1.74 -2.87 11.11
N LEU A 102 -2.26 -3.22 12.29
CA LEU A 102 -1.44 -3.35 13.50
C LEU A 102 -0.50 -4.56 13.37
N GLN A 103 0.69 -4.51 13.99
CA GLN A 103 1.71 -5.55 13.86
C GLN A 103 2.02 -6.27 15.18
N GLU A 104 1.30 -5.95 16.26
CA GLU A 104 1.41 -6.65 17.53
C GLU A 104 0.89 -8.09 17.44
N PRO A 105 1.45 -9.04 18.23
CA PRO A 105 0.93 -10.39 18.33
C PRO A 105 -0.55 -10.41 18.71
N ASN A 106 -1.34 -11.19 17.97
CA ASN A 106 -2.79 -11.33 18.15
C ASN A 106 -3.60 -10.02 18.11
N SER A 107 -3.10 -8.99 17.42
CA SER A 107 -3.82 -7.72 17.23
C SER A 107 -4.82 -7.73 16.06
N ILE A 108 -4.77 -8.71 15.15
CA ILE A 108 -5.62 -8.75 13.95
C ILE A 108 -6.69 -9.84 14.04
N LYS A 109 -7.93 -9.47 13.77
CA LYS A 109 -9.13 -10.33 13.80
C LYS A 109 -9.70 -10.61 12.42
N ILE A 110 -9.54 -9.67 11.48
CA ILE A 110 -9.97 -9.80 10.08
C ILE A 110 -8.82 -9.39 9.15
N LEU A 111 -8.53 -10.19 8.12
CA LEU A 111 -7.61 -9.85 7.03
C LEU A 111 -8.41 -9.57 5.75
N PHE A 112 -8.26 -8.39 5.18
CA PHE A 112 -8.83 -8.01 3.90
C PHE A 112 -7.76 -8.06 2.79
N ILE A 113 -8.06 -8.74 1.68
CA ILE A 113 -7.20 -8.83 0.49
C ILE A 113 -7.90 -8.14 -0.69
N GLY A 114 -7.26 -7.09 -1.23
CA GLY A 114 -7.69 -6.38 -2.44
C GLY A 114 -6.89 -6.77 -3.70
N GLN A 115 -7.19 -6.10 -4.82
CA GLN A 115 -6.40 -6.21 -6.05
C GLN A 115 -5.11 -5.39 -5.97
N ASP A 116 -5.24 -4.07 -6.05
CA ASP A 116 -4.14 -3.11 -6.14
C ASP A 116 -4.53 -1.75 -5.53
N GLY A 117 -3.53 -0.86 -5.34
CA GLY A 117 -3.75 0.45 -4.73
C GLY A 117 -4.37 1.48 -5.68
N THR A 118 -4.68 2.67 -5.16
CA THR A 118 -5.11 3.84 -5.95
C THR A 118 -4.19 5.03 -5.72
N HIS A 119 -4.36 6.14 -6.45
CA HIS A 119 -3.48 7.33 -6.34
C HIS A 119 -3.39 7.90 -4.91
N ILE A 120 -4.46 7.76 -4.12
CA ILE A 120 -4.48 8.16 -2.70
C ILE A 120 -3.81 7.13 -1.79
N ALA A 121 -3.80 5.85 -2.14
CA ALA A 121 -2.99 4.82 -1.46
C ALA A 121 -1.49 5.08 -1.70
N GLU A 122 -1.13 5.41 -2.94
CA GLU A 122 0.22 5.88 -3.30
C GLU A 122 0.63 7.12 -2.49
N ALA A 123 -0.23 8.14 -2.39
CA ALA A 123 0.07 9.32 -1.58
C ALA A 123 0.15 9.02 -0.07
N ALA A 124 -0.68 8.11 0.44
CA ALA A 124 -0.66 7.71 1.84
C ALA A 124 0.55 6.84 2.21
N GLY A 125 1.08 6.03 1.27
CA GLY A 125 2.08 4.99 1.56
C GLY A 125 1.49 3.74 2.24
N ARG A 126 0.15 3.64 2.28
CA ARG A 126 -0.63 2.53 2.86
C ARG A 126 -1.62 2.01 1.82
N THR A 127 -1.91 0.71 1.84
CA THR A 127 -3.00 0.17 0.99
C THR A 127 -4.38 0.41 1.61
N ALA A 128 -5.43 0.06 0.88
CA ALA A 128 -6.83 0.11 1.31
C ALA A 128 -7.23 1.44 1.96
N THR A 129 -6.81 2.57 1.36
CA THR A 129 -7.33 3.89 1.72
C THR A 129 -8.59 4.23 0.91
N ALA A 130 -9.24 5.34 1.26
CA ALA A 130 -10.27 5.98 0.45
C ALA A 130 -11.48 5.08 0.11
N GLY A 131 -12.09 5.26 -1.07
CA GLY A 131 -13.44 4.76 -1.37
C GLY A 131 -13.60 3.22 -1.40
N PHE A 132 -12.50 2.48 -1.49
CA PHE A 132 -12.46 1.04 -1.19
C PHE A 132 -12.22 0.83 0.32
N GLY A 133 -11.17 1.46 0.86
CA GLY A 133 -10.76 1.39 2.25
C GLY A 133 -11.86 1.61 3.26
N GLY A 134 -12.54 2.75 3.20
CA GLY A 134 -13.64 3.09 4.12
C GLY A 134 -14.84 2.14 4.01
N ARG A 135 -15.00 1.40 2.90
CA ARG A 135 -16.06 0.39 2.74
C ARG A 135 -15.66 -0.99 3.27
N ALA A 136 -14.38 -1.35 3.13
CA ALA A 136 -13.84 -2.53 3.82
C ALA A 136 -13.75 -2.30 5.34
N GLN A 137 -13.49 -1.05 5.77
CA GLN A 137 -13.54 -0.62 7.16
C GLN A 137 -14.96 -0.66 7.75
N ASP A 138 -15.97 -0.24 6.97
CA ASP A 138 -17.39 -0.37 7.31
C ASP A 138 -17.83 -1.83 7.46
N MET A 139 -17.29 -2.73 6.62
CA MET A 139 -17.48 -4.18 6.78
C MET A 139 -16.88 -4.68 8.09
N ALA A 140 -15.66 -4.26 8.45
CA ALA A 140 -15.03 -4.63 9.71
C ALA A 140 -15.88 -4.16 10.91
N ALA A 141 -16.36 -2.92 10.86
CA ALA A 141 -17.17 -2.32 11.93
C ALA A 141 -18.53 -3.03 12.14
N HIS A 142 -19.06 -3.74 11.14
CA HIS A 142 -20.24 -4.60 11.31
C HIS A 142 -19.94 -5.84 12.17
N PHE A 143 -18.71 -6.35 12.17
CA PHE A 143 -18.23 -7.37 13.13
C PHE A 143 -17.72 -6.75 14.44
N GLY A 144 -17.89 -5.44 14.65
CA GLY A 144 -17.32 -4.73 15.79
C GLY A 144 -15.80 -4.59 15.75
N VAL A 145 -15.18 -4.75 14.58
CA VAL A 145 -13.72 -4.62 14.38
C VAL A 145 -13.42 -3.28 13.74
N GLU A 146 -12.56 -2.49 14.37
CA GLU A 146 -12.21 -1.15 13.90
C GLU A 146 -10.71 -1.07 13.56
N ASN A 147 -9.85 -1.44 14.51
CA ASN A 147 -8.40 -1.36 14.35
C ASN A 147 -7.71 -2.71 14.41
N SER A 148 -8.39 -3.76 14.89
CA SER A 148 -7.96 -5.15 14.71
C SER A 148 -8.19 -5.69 13.28
N ALA A 149 -8.06 -4.86 12.24
CA ALA A 149 -8.22 -5.26 10.84
C ALA A 149 -6.93 -5.02 10.04
N ALA A 150 -6.50 -6.05 9.32
CA ALA A 150 -5.37 -5.96 8.39
C ALA A 150 -5.87 -5.84 6.95
N PHE A 151 -5.17 -5.06 6.14
CA PHE A 151 -5.50 -4.86 4.74
C PHE A 151 -4.22 -5.00 3.90
N ILE A 152 -4.25 -5.90 2.91
CA ILE A 152 -3.18 -6.14 1.94
C ILE A 152 -3.75 -6.18 0.51
N ASN A 153 -2.88 -6.24 -0.48
CA ASN A 153 -3.24 -6.42 -1.88
C ASN A 153 -2.63 -7.69 -2.47
N THR A 154 -3.23 -8.17 -3.55
CA THR A 154 -2.62 -9.09 -4.53
C THR A 154 -1.35 -8.47 -5.12
N PHE A 155 -1.41 -7.17 -5.45
CA PHE A 155 -0.31 -6.40 -6.03
C PHE A 155 0.12 -5.26 -5.09
N ALA A 156 1.40 -5.27 -4.72
CA ALA A 156 2.00 -4.21 -3.92
C ALA A 156 2.07 -2.86 -4.67
N PHE A 157 2.09 -2.87 -6.01
CA PHE A 157 2.01 -1.65 -6.84
C PHE A 157 0.64 -1.52 -7.49
N THR A 158 0.25 -0.29 -7.85
CA THR A 158 -0.94 -0.04 -8.67
C THR A 158 -0.71 -0.47 -10.12
N ILE A 159 -1.74 -0.98 -10.80
CA ILE A 159 -1.61 -1.59 -12.13
C ILE A 159 -2.14 -0.72 -13.28
N ARG A 160 -1.80 -1.12 -14.51
CA ARG A 160 -2.37 -0.69 -15.79
C ARG A 160 -3.28 -1.80 -16.31
N GLY A 161 -4.41 -1.42 -16.91
CA GLY A 161 -5.46 -2.36 -17.30
C GLY A 161 -6.18 -2.99 -16.11
N GLN A 162 -6.55 -4.25 -16.26
CA GLN A 162 -7.23 -5.08 -15.26
C GLN A 162 -6.43 -6.37 -15.01
N TYR A 163 -6.69 -7.06 -13.90
CA TYR A 163 -6.12 -8.39 -13.64
C TYR A 163 -6.64 -9.45 -14.62
N SER A 164 -7.94 -9.45 -14.90
CA SER A 164 -8.59 -10.36 -15.84
C SER A 164 -9.31 -9.60 -16.96
N GLY A 165 -9.39 -10.25 -18.12
CA GLY A 165 -10.30 -9.85 -19.19
C GLY A 165 -11.73 -10.24 -18.83
N TYR A 166 -12.56 -9.27 -18.47
CA TYR A 166 -13.96 -9.51 -18.15
C TYR A 166 -14.81 -9.73 -19.41
N GLY A 167 -15.43 -10.91 -19.50
CA GLY A 167 -16.33 -11.27 -20.59
C GLY A 167 -15.61 -11.67 -21.88
N ALA A 168 -14.45 -12.32 -21.77
CA ALA A 168 -13.79 -13.00 -22.89
C ALA A 168 -14.59 -14.24 -23.32
N PRO A 169 -14.64 -14.59 -24.63
CA PRO A 169 -15.32 -15.79 -25.07
C PRO A 169 -14.57 -17.05 -24.61
N VAL A 170 -15.32 -18.00 -24.05
CA VAL A 170 -14.86 -19.37 -23.76
C VAL A 170 -15.75 -20.32 -24.52
N ILE A 171 -15.13 -21.22 -25.28
CA ILE A 171 -15.84 -22.18 -26.13
C ILE A 171 -15.79 -23.53 -25.45
N THR A 172 -16.92 -24.24 -25.47
CA THR A 172 -17.05 -25.61 -24.98
C THR A 172 -17.72 -26.45 -26.06
N GLU A 173 -17.31 -27.71 -26.21
CA GLU A 173 -17.92 -28.67 -27.13
C GLU A 173 -18.34 -29.92 -26.35
N VAL A 174 -19.61 -30.29 -26.45
CA VAL A 174 -20.15 -31.52 -25.85
C VAL A 174 -20.99 -32.22 -26.90
N ASN A 175 -20.67 -33.49 -27.18
CA ASN A 175 -21.30 -34.31 -28.23
C ASN A 175 -21.30 -33.61 -29.61
N GLY A 176 -20.20 -32.92 -29.96
CA GLY A 176 -20.01 -32.17 -31.21
C GLY A 176 -20.59 -30.76 -31.22
N THR A 177 -21.64 -30.51 -30.41
CA THR A 177 -22.30 -29.19 -30.28
C THR A 177 -21.41 -28.21 -29.54
N LYS A 178 -21.08 -27.08 -30.19
CA LYS A 178 -20.30 -25.99 -29.58
C LYS A 178 -21.21 -24.97 -28.88
N LYS A 179 -20.71 -24.37 -27.81
CA LYS A 179 -21.33 -23.24 -27.11
C LYS A 179 -20.27 -22.23 -26.68
N VAL A 180 -20.57 -20.95 -26.87
CA VAL A 180 -19.79 -19.82 -26.35
C VAL A 180 -20.42 -19.34 -25.03
N SER A 181 -19.62 -19.21 -23.98
CA SER A 181 -19.93 -18.37 -22.82
C SER A 181 -18.97 -17.18 -22.75
N TYR A 182 -19.28 -16.18 -21.93
CA TYR A 182 -18.45 -14.99 -21.74
C TYR A 182 -18.02 -14.88 -20.29
N GLU A 183 -16.73 -15.11 -20.04
CA GLU A 183 -16.17 -15.40 -18.72
C GLU A 183 -15.16 -14.32 -18.29
N SER A 184 -14.83 -14.28 -16.99
CA SER A 184 -13.59 -13.61 -16.54
C SER A 184 -12.42 -14.53 -16.85
N VAL A 185 -11.48 -14.10 -17.70
CA VAL A 185 -10.30 -14.90 -18.07
C VAL A 185 -9.01 -14.15 -17.73
N VAL A 186 -8.09 -14.80 -17.01
CA VAL A 186 -6.74 -14.28 -16.74
C VAL A 186 -5.79 -14.72 -17.84
N ASP A 187 -5.05 -13.78 -18.43
CA ASP A 187 -4.00 -14.07 -19.41
C ASP A 187 -2.90 -14.98 -18.83
N ASN A 188 -2.22 -15.77 -19.67
CA ASN A 188 -1.20 -16.72 -19.24
C ASN A 188 0.05 -16.04 -18.64
N GLY A 189 0.50 -14.93 -19.22
CA GLY A 189 1.62 -14.14 -18.69
C GLY A 189 1.26 -13.47 -17.35
N VAL A 190 0.04 -12.92 -17.27
CA VAL A 190 -0.49 -12.35 -16.03
C VAL A 190 -0.68 -13.41 -14.95
N TRP A 191 -1.16 -14.61 -15.29
CA TRP A 191 -1.32 -15.73 -14.37
C TRP A 191 0.02 -16.22 -13.84
N LEU A 192 1.01 -16.44 -14.72
CA LEU A 192 2.36 -16.83 -14.32
C LEU A 192 3.03 -15.80 -13.40
N MET A 193 2.88 -14.51 -13.72
CA MET A 193 3.38 -13.43 -12.86
C MET A 193 2.68 -13.42 -11.50
N ALA A 194 1.35 -13.54 -11.48
CA ALA A 194 0.55 -13.20 -10.31
C ALA A 194 0.15 -14.38 -9.43
N GLN A 195 0.15 -15.62 -9.92
CA GLN A 195 -0.44 -16.79 -9.24
C GLN A 195 0.40 -18.08 -9.30
N ASP A 196 1.31 -18.26 -10.27
CA ASP A 196 2.19 -19.45 -10.28
C ASP A 196 3.17 -19.46 -9.09
N GLN A 197 3.26 -20.59 -8.39
CA GLN A 197 4.06 -20.79 -7.17
C GLN A 197 5.57 -20.52 -7.37
N ASN A 198 6.07 -20.58 -8.61
CA ASN A 198 7.46 -20.26 -8.93
C ASN A 198 7.73 -18.76 -8.97
N SER A 199 6.69 -17.92 -9.14
CA SER A 199 6.82 -16.47 -9.24
C SER A 199 7.43 -15.87 -7.97
N PRO A 200 8.46 -15.00 -8.11
CA PRO A 200 8.98 -14.21 -7.00
C PRO A 200 7.89 -13.37 -6.32
N MET A 201 6.87 -12.93 -7.08
CA MET A 201 5.76 -12.13 -6.54
C MET A 201 4.82 -12.95 -5.66
N VAL A 202 4.50 -14.18 -6.07
CA VAL A 202 3.64 -15.11 -5.32
C VAL A 202 4.34 -15.56 -4.05
N LYS A 203 5.62 -15.92 -4.14
CA LYS A 203 6.47 -16.24 -2.98
C LYS A 203 6.47 -15.10 -1.96
N TRP A 204 6.74 -13.86 -2.41
CA TRP A 204 6.72 -12.67 -1.56
C TRP A 204 5.37 -12.42 -0.89
N ARG A 205 4.27 -12.43 -1.67
CA ARG A 205 2.90 -12.24 -1.16
C ARG A 205 2.53 -13.31 -0.14
N ASN A 206 2.82 -14.57 -0.45
CA ASN A 206 2.44 -15.70 0.39
C ASN A 206 3.23 -15.70 1.70
N SER A 207 4.49 -15.22 1.73
CA SER A 207 5.20 -14.94 2.98
C SER A 207 4.53 -13.86 3.83
N LEU A 208 3.99 -12.79 3.23
CA LEU A 208 3.24 -11.76 3.98
C LEU A 208 1.92 -12.30 4.54
N ILE A 209 1.17 -13.10 3.77
CA ILE A 209 -0.06 -13.75 4.24
C ILE A 209 0.26 -14.71 5.40
N ASP A 210 1.31 -15.52 5.25
CA ASP A 210 1.77 -16.47 6.27
C ASP A 210 2.20 -15.77 7.56
N TRP A 211 2.97 -14.68 7.44
CA TRP A 211 3.36 -13.83 8.57
C TRP A 211 2.14 -13.29 9.33
N ILE A 212 1.14 -12.77 8.61
CA ILE A 212 -0.08 -12.23 9.23
C ILE A 212 -0.83 -13.33 9.99
N ILE A 213 -0.94 -14.54 9.44
CA ILE A 213 -1.59 -15.67 10.12
C ILE A 213 -0.75 -16.14 11.32
N ARG A 214 0.59 -16.24 11.19
CA ARG A 214 1.48 -16.64 12.30
C ARG A 214 1.53 -15.65 13.45
N ASN A 215 1.45 -14.35 13.16
CA ASN A 215 1.44 -13.30 14.18
C ASN A 215 0.09 -13.20 14.90
N ASN A 216 -0.97 -13.83 14.39
CA ASN A 216 -2.35 -13.65 14.85
C ASN A 216 -3.12 -14.99 14.99
N LYS A 217 -2.44 -16.06 15.40
CA LYS A 217 -3.00 -17.44 15.44
C LYS A 217 -4.25 -17.59 16.30
N ASP A 218 -4.39 -16.76 17.34
CA ASP A 218 -5.49 -16.84 18.31
C ASP A 218 -6.57 -15.77 18.03
N SER A 219 -6.20 -14.62 17.47
CA SER A 219 -7.13 -13.52 17.18
C SER A 219 -7.78 -13.57 15.80
N LEU A 220 -7.08 -14.01 14.75
CA LEU A 220 -7.57 -13.95 13.36
C LEU A 220 -8.68 -14.98 13.15
N LYS A 221 -9.88 -14.53 12.74
CA LYS A 221 -11.06 -15.38 12.53
C LYS A 221 -11.57 -15.39 11.09
N LEU A 222 -11.28 -14.35 10.30
CA LEU A 222 -11.86 -14.15 8.97
C LEU A 222 -10.85 -13.57 7.97
N ILE A 223 -10.85 -14.09 6.75
CA ILE A 223 -10.17 -13.53 5.59
C ILE A 223 -11.25 -13.13 4.56
N VAL A 224 -11.32 -11.84 4.26
CA VAL A 224 -12.26 -11.24 3.30
C VAL A 224 -11.53 -10.85 2.03
N LEU A 225 -12.10 -11.17 0.88
CA LEU A 225 -11.45 -11.03 -0.42
C LEU A 225 -12.33 -10.19 -1.34
N PHE A 226 -11.72 -9.32 -2.15
CA PHE A 226 -12.47 -8.45 -3.07
C PHE A 226 -12.01 -8.63 -4.52
N GLY A 227 -12.67 -9.55 -5.23
CA GLY A 227 -12.47 -9.83 -6.66
C GLY A 227 -11.40 -10.89 -6.97
N GLY A 228 -11.41 -11.35 -8.22
CA GLY A 228 -10.66 -12.52 -8.69
C GLY A 228 -9.17 -12.56 -8.34
N SER A 229 -8.49 -11.42 -8.36
CA SER A 229 -7.07 -11.34 -7.98
C SER A 229 -6.82 -11.74 -6.52
N ALA A 230 -7.69 -11.32 -5.60
CA ALA A 230 -7.61 -11.67 -4.18
C ALA A 230 -8.06 -13.11 -3.90
N GLN A 231 -9.11 -13.55 -4.60
CA GLN A 231 -9.62 -14.93 -4.63
C GLN A 231 -8.53 -15.92 -5.07
N ASP A 232 -7.84 -15.63 -6.17
CA ASP A 232 -6.73 -16.45 -6.65
C ASP A 232 -5.48 -16.32 -5.76
N SER A 233 -5.27 -15.17 -5.13
CA SER A 233 -4.18 -14.97 -4.16
C SER A 233 -4.30 -15.85 -2.91
N ILE A 234 -5.52 -16.04 -2.38
CA ILE A 234 -5.72 -16.94 -1.25
C ILE A 234 -5.77 -18.41 -1.69
N GLY A 235 -6.31 -18.72 -2.88
CA GLY A 235 -6.29 -20.08 -3.44
C GLY A 235 -4.86 -20.62 -3.57
N THR A 236 -3.99 -19.83 -4.22
CA THR A 236 -2.56 -20.14 -4.34
C THR A 236 -1.82 -20.14 -3.00
N PHE A 237 -2.21 -19.30 -2.02
CA PHE A 237 -1.66 -19.41 -0.67
C PHE A 237 -2.00 -20.76 -0.01
N ILE A 238 -3.26 -21.19 -0.07
CA ILE A 238 -3.73 -22.47 0.49
C ILE A 238 -2.99 -23.65 -0.14
N GLU A 239 -2.82 -23.65 -1.46
CA GLU A 239 -2.06 -24.67 -2.19
C GLU A 239 -0.57 -24.65 -1.82
N SER A 240 0.04 -23.47 -1.63
CA SER A 240 1.42 -23.33 -1.14
C SER A 240 1.64 -23.83 0.30
N ARG A 241 0.56 -24.27 0.97
CA ARG A 241 0.52 -24.83 2.32
C ARG A 241 -0.10 -26.23 2.39
N GLY A 242 -0.30 -26.88 1.24
CA GLY A 242 -0.76 -28.26 1.14
C GLY A 242 -2.26 -28.46 1.35
N GLY A 243 -3.06 -27.39 1.32
CA GLY A 243 -4.48 -27.49 1.01
C GLY A 243 -4.73 -27.63 -0.49
N GLN A 244 -5.98 -27.75 -0.89
CA GLN A 244 -6.41 -27.70 -2.30
C GLN A 244 -7.59 -26.74 -2.42
N VAL A 245 -7.75 -26.07 -3.56
CA VAL A 245 -8.93 -25.25 -3.83
C VAL A 245 -9.46 -25.56 -5.23
N GLY A 246 -10.73 -25.97 -5.32
CA GLY A 246 -11.37 -26.24 -6.61
C GLY A 246 -11.56 -24.97 -7.44
N ALA A 247 -11.93 -25.13 -8.71
CA ALA A 247 -12.28 -24.03 -9.61
C ALA A 247 -13.64 -24.28 -10.30
N LYS A 248 -13.99 -23.45 -11.29
CA LYS A 248 -15.15 -23.66 -12.17
C LYS A 248 -15.02 -24.92 -13.02
N TYR A 249 -13.80 -25.24 -13.47
CA TYR A 249 -13.44 -26.44 -14.21
C TYR A 249 -12.39 -27.24 -13.44
N THR A 250 -12.30 -28.53 -13.75
CA THR A 250 -11.21 -29.44 -13.36
C THR A 250 -10.41 -29.82 -14.61
N VAL A 251 -9.25 -30.48 -14.47
CA VAL A 251 -8.44 -30.89 -15.63
C VAL A 251 -9.18 -31.88 -16.52
N GLU A 252 -10.00 -32.74 -15.93
CA GLU A 252 -10.84 -33.75 -16.60
C GLU A 252 -11.98 -33.06 -17.35
N SER A 253 -12.70 -32.16 -16.68
CA SER A 253 -13.83 -31.45 -17.29
C SER A 253 -13.42 -30.36 -18.30
N LEU A 254 -12.14 -29.95 -18.33
CA LEU A 254 -11.55 -29.24 -19.48
C LEU A 254 -11.44 -30.16 -20.72
N ALA A 255 -11.03 -31.42 -20.55
CA ALA A 255 -10.93 -32.40 -21.64
C ALA A 255 -12.31 -32.87 -22.14
N GLU A 256 -13.20 -33.30 -21.24
CA GLU A 256 -14.55 -33.80 -21.55
C GLU A 256 -15.36 -32.81 -22.39
N ARG A 257 -15.22 -31.51 -22.07
CA ARG A 257 -15.96 -30.41 -22.70
C ARG A 257 -15.13 -29.68 -23.76
N LYS A 258 -13.96 -30.24 -24.12
CA LYS A 258 -12.96 -29.70 -25.06
C LYS A 258 -12.80 -28.18 -24.96
N VAL A 259 -12.64 -27.67 -23.74
CA VAL A 259 -12.73 -26.23 -23.47
C VAL A 259 -11.62 -25.49 -24.21
N LYS A 260 -11.95 -24.39 -24.90
CA LYS A 260 -11.00 -23.54 -25.64
C LYS A 260 -11.17 -22.08 -25.27
N VAL A 261 -10.05 -21.41 -25.03
CA VAL A 261 -9.93 -19.95 -24.93
C VAL A 261 -9.24 -19.45 -26.21
N PRO A 262 -9.92 -18.65 -27.05
CA PRO A 262 -9.27 -17.96 -28.17
C PRO A 262 -8.26 -16.93 -27.68
N LEU A 263 -7.27 -16.60 -28.50
CA LEU A 263 -6.39 -15.46 -28.27
C LEU A 263 -7.22 -14.17 -28.31
N VAL A 264 -7.00 -13.30 -27.33
CA VAL A 264 -7.74 -12.04 -27.17
C VAL A 264 -6.79 -10.85 -27.23
N ARG A 265 -7.22 -9.77 -27.90
CA ARG A 265 -6.61 -8.45 -27.80
C ARG A 265 -7.39 -7.62 -26.78
N SER A 266 -6.68 -6.92 -25.90
CA SER A 266 -7.30 -5.88 -25.07
C SER A 266 -7.60 -4.65 -25.93
N VAL A 267 -8.84 -4.16 -25.88
CA VAL A 267 -9.25 -2.89 -26.52
C VAL A 267 -9.73 -1.90 -25.47
N SER A 268 -9.47 -0.61 -25.68
CA SER A 268 -9.92 0.45 -24.78
C SER A 268 -11.45 0.53 -24.79
N ALA A 269 -12.05 0.28 -23.63
CA ALA A 269 -13.48 0.36 -23.38
C ALA A 269 -13.87 1.70 -22.71
N GLY A 270 -13.08 2.76 -22.94
CA GLY A 270 -13.29 4.10 -22.42
C GLY A 270 -12.75 4.32 -20.99
N GLY A 271 -12.10 5.46 -20.76
CA GLY A 271 -11.47 5.77 -19.48
C GLY A 271 -10.34 4.78 -19.13
N ASN A 272 -10.45 4.10 -17.99
CA ASN A 272 -9.54 3.03 -17.56
C ASN A 272 -10.15 1.62 -17.75
N ARG A 273 -11.22 1.49 -18.54
CA ARG A 273 -11.82 0.18 -18.87
C ARG A 273 -11.09 -0.43 -20.07
N GLU A 274 -10.87 -1.74 -19.99
CA GLU A 274 -10.32 -2.57 -21.06
C GLU A 274 -11.25 -3.77 -21.26
N LEU A 275 -11.45 -4.19 -22.51
CA LEU A 275 -12.30 -5.32 -22.89
C LEU A 275 -11.47 -6.35 -23.67
N PRO A 276 -11.50 -7.65 -23.33
CA PRO A 276 -10.93 -8.70 -24.16
C PRO A 276 -11.81 -8.96 -25.39
N VAL A 277 -11.22 -8.87 -26.58
CA VAL A 277 -11.89 -9.21 -27.84
C VAL A 277 -11.10 -10.30 -28.53
N ALA A 278 -11.75 -11.42 -28.83
CA ALA A 278 -11.10 -12.53 -29.55
C ALA A 278 -10.75 -12.11 -30.98
N VAL A 279 -9.66 -12.67 -31.50
CA VAL A 279 -9.19 -12.39 -32.85
C VAL A 279 -9.27 -13.62 -33.76
N ASP A 280 -9.35 -13.37 -35.06
CA ASP A 280 -9.12 -14.40 -36.08
C ASP A 280 -7.61 -14.63 -36.31
N ARG A 281 -7.29 -15.62 -37.15
CA ARG A 281 -5.91 -15.99 -37.52
C ARG A 281 -5.10 -14.84 -38.17
N ASN A 282 -5.73 -13.75 -38.59
CA ASN A 282 -5.10 -12.55 -39.18
C ASN A 282 -5.04 -11.37 -38.19
N GLU A 283 -5.21 -11.64 -36.89
CA GLU A 283 -5.27 -10.66 -35.80
C GLU A 283 -6.40 -9.62 -35.93
N GLN A 284 -7.40 -9.87 -36.78
CA GLN A 284 -8.56 -8.99 -36.88
C GLN A 284 -9.56 -9.28 -35.76
N ASP A 285 -10.32 -8.24 -35.40
CA ASP A 285 -11.40 -8.31 -34.43
C ASP A 285 -12.49 -9.28 -34.91
N ILE A 286 -12.78 -10.35 -34.16
CA ILE A 286 -13.73 -11.38 -34.62
C ILE A 286 -15.14 -10.83 -34.84
N PHE A 287 -15.58 -9.85 -34.04
CA PHE A 287 -16.90 -9.24 -34.22
C PHE A 287 -16.94 -8.48 -35.55
N ARG A 288 -15.87 -7.77 -35.90
CA ARG A 288 -15.72 -7.14 -37.22
C ARG A 288 -15.68 -8.16 -38.35
N SER A 289 -14.97 -9.28 -38.19
CA SER A 289 -14.91 -10.34 -39.21
C SER A 289 -16.25 -11.05 -39.43
N ILE A 290 -17.18 -11.03 -38.47
CA ILE A 290 -18.57 -11.48 -38.64
C ILE A 290 -19.57 -10.35 -38.96
N GLY A 291 -19.09 -9.14 -39.27
CA GLY A 291 -19.91 -8.00 -39.75
C GLY A 291 -20.42 -7.03 -38.67
N HIS A 292 -20.09 -7.24 -37.39
CA HIS A 292 -20.54 -6.38 -36.28
C HIS A 292 -19.46 -5.37 -35.87
N ASN A 293 -19.73 -4.07 -36.07
CA ASN A 293 -18.82 -2.99 -35.68
C ASN A 293 -19.20 -2.41 -34.30
N VAL A 294 -18.46 -2.79 -33.25
CA VAL A 294 -18.71 -2.36 -31.86
C VAL A 294 -17.89 -1.09 -31.53
N PRO A 295 -18.53 0.02 -31.09
CA PRO A 295 -17.82 1.25 -30.75
C PRO A 295 -17.24 1.19 -29.32
N TYR A 296 -16.18 0.40 -29.12
CA TYR A 296 -15.63 0.10 -27.78
C TYR A 296 -15.32 1.32 -26.92
N SER A 297 -14.82 2.42 -27.52
CA SER A 297 -14.52 3.68 -26.84
C SER A 297 -15.67 4.23 -25.99
N ASP A 298 -16.90 3.90 -26.38
CA ASP A 298 -18.13 4.47 -25.84
C ASP A 298 -18.68 3.64 -24.67
N LEU A 299 -18.14 2.44 -24.43
CA LEU A 299 -18.41 1.60 -23.24
C LEU A 299 -17.93 2.23 -21.91
N GLY A 300 -17.24 3.38 -21.97
CA GLY A 300 -16.85 4.20 -20.83
C GLY A 300 -17.32 5.65 -20.96
N SER A 301 -18.29 5.91 -21.84
CA SER A 301 -18.88 7.22 -22.08
C SER A 301 -19.62 7.75 -20.84
N ARG A 302 -19.64 9.08 -20.69
CA ARG A 302 -20.55 9.79 -19.76
C ARG A 302 -21.89 10.16 -20.40
N ASP A 303 -21.94 10.16 -21.73
CA ASP A 303 -23.17 10.22 -22.51
C ASP A 303 -23.82 8.83 -22.47
N ALA A 304 -25.00 8.75 -21.83
CA ALA A 304 -25.75 7.52 -21.61
C ALA A 304 -26.31 6.92 -22.91
N THR A 305 -26.62 7.74 -23.91
CA THR A 305 -27.10 7.27 -25.22
C THR A 305 -25.99 6.58 -25.99
N ARG A 306 -24.78 7.17 -26.00
CA ARG A 306 -23.58 6.56 -26.58
C ARG A 306 -23.21 5.25 -25.87
N LEU A 307 -23.25 5.25 -24.53
CA LEU A 307 -23.01 4.06 -23.72
C LEU A 307 -24.01 2.93 -24.05
N ALA A 308 -25.32 3.22 -24.01
CA ALA A 308 -26.35 2.23 -24.28
C ALA A 308 -26.25 1.65 -25.71
N ASN A 309 -26.00 2.48 -26.72
CA ASN A 309 -25.76 1.99 -28.09
C ASN A 309 -24.50 1.11 -28.19
N ALA A 310 -23.44 1.43 -27.46
CA ALA A 310 -22.21 0.62 -27.43
C ALA A 310 -22.43 -0.73 -26.72
N GLU A 311 -23.16 -0.72 -25.60
CA GLU A 311 -23.53 -1.93 -24.85
C GLU A 311 -24.45 -2.83 -25.68
N THR A 312 -25.50 -2.29 -26.31
CA THR A 312 -26.38 -3.05 -27.21
C THR A 312 -25.61 -3.70 -28.34
N LYS A 313 -24.77 -2.95 -29.07
CA LYS A 313 -23.95 -3.50 -30.18
C LYS A 313 -22.97 -4.57 -29.72
N LEU A 314 -22.43 -4.45 -28.50
CA LEU A 314 -21.59 -5.49 -27.92
C LEU A 314 -22.41 -6.76 -27.61
N GLN A 315 -23.64 -6.65 -27.10
CA GLN A 315 -24.49 -7.82 -26.87
C GLN A 315 -24.96 -8.48 -28.18
N GLU A 316 -25.30 -7.69 -29.20
CA GLU A 316 -25.62 -8.18 -30.54
C GLU A 316 -24.46 -8.97 -31.14
N ALA A 317 -23.24 -8.41 -31.12
CA ALA A 317 -22.04 -9.08 -31.60
C ALA A 317 -21.70 -10.35 -30.81
N LYS A 318 -21.87 -10.31 -29.48
CA LYS A 318 -21.69 -11.47 -28.60
C LYS A 318 -22.69 -12.59 -28.87
N LYS A 319 -23.95 -12.23 -29.15
CA LYS A 319 -25.00 -13.18 -29.56
C LYS A 319 -24.67 -13.78 -30.93
N ALA A 320 -24.34 -12.95 -31.92
CA ALA A 320 -24.00 -13.41 -33.27
C ALA A 320 -22.81 -14.38 -33.30
N LEU A 321 -21.76 -14.14 -32.50
CA LEU A 321 -20.63 -15.06 -32.35
C LEU A 321 -21.04 -16.41 -31.71
N ALA A 322 -22.00 -16.40 -30.78
CA ALA A 322 -22.52 -17.62 -30.16
C ALA A 322 -23.42 -18.42 -31.10
N GLU A 323 -24.26 -17.76 -31.90
CA GLU A 323 -25.17 -18.38 -32.87
C GLU A 323 -24.43 -18.89 -34.12
N GLN A 324 -23.35 -18.23 -34.54
CA GLN A 324 -22.55 -18.64 -35.72
C GLN A 324 -21.31 -19.48 -35.35
N ILE A 325 -21.17 -19.97 -34.12
CA ILE A 325 -19.91 -20.52 -33.61
C ILE A 325 -19.32 -21.64 -34.49
N ASP A 326 -20.11 -22.58 -35.02
CA ASP A 326 -19.57 -23.66 -35.86
C ASP A 326 -18.98 -23.16 -37.20
N ARG A 327 -19.49 -22.05 -37.75
CA ARG A 327 -18.93 -21.37 -38.93
C ARG A 327 -17.67 -20.56 -38.59
N VAL A 328 -17.63 -19.97 -37.40
CA VAL A 328 -16.59 -19.02 -36.98
C VAL A 328 -15.40 -19.71 -36.29
N TYR A 329 -15.62 -20.85 -35.65
CA TYR A 329 -14.62 -21.61 -34.90
C TYR A 329 -13.33 -21.93 -35.70
N PRO A 330 -13.38 -22.33 -36.99
CA PRO A 330 -12.15 -22.54 -37.78
C PRO A 330 -11.33 -21.26 -37.99
N GLN A 331 -11.97 -20.09 -37.97
CA GLN A 331 -11.37 -18.78 -38.27
C GLN A 331 -10.69 -18.15 -37.05
N LEU A 332 -11.14 -18.49 -35.84
CA LEU A 332 -10.57 -18.01 -34.58
C LEU A 332 -9.09 -18.38 -34.43
N ALA A 333 -8.31 -17.48 -33.86
CA ALA A 333 -6.98 -17.78 -33.34
C ALA A 333 -7.11 -18.56 -32.02
N ILE A 334 -7.09 -19.89 -32.07
CA ILE A 334 -7.15 -20.75 -30.88
C ILE A 334 -5.80 -21.44 -30.68
N SER A 335 -5.30 -21.43 -29.44
CA SER A 335 -4.11 -22.18 -29.06
C SER A 335 -4.44 -23.67 -28.87
N ASN A 336 -3.66 -24.54 -29.50
CA ASN A 336 -3.61 -25.97 -29.20
C ASN A 336 -2.58 -26.31 -28.10
N GLY A 337 -2.11 -25.31 -27.34
CA GLY A 337 -1.32 -25.45 -26.12
C GLY A 337 -2.16 -25.31 -24.85
N GLY A 338 -1.49 -25.34 -23.69
CA GLY A 338 -2.13 -25.33 -22.38
C GLY A 338 -2.74 -26.67 -21.97
N LEU A 339 -3.31 -26.73 -20.77
CA LEU A 339 -3.96 -27.92 -20.21
C LEU A 339 -5.03 -28.45 -21.18
N GLN A 340 -4.92 -29.72 -21.58
CA GLN A 340 -5.84 -30.34 -22.54
C GLN A 340 -5.99 -29.58 -23.88
N GLY A 341 -4.98 -28.77 -24.24
CA GLY A 341 -5.00 -27.92 -25.43
C GLY A 341 -6.01 -26.76 -25.33
N SER A 342 -6.36 -26.31 -24.12
CA SER A 342 -7.40 -25.29 -23.89
C SER A 342 -6.97 -23.84 -24.09
N GLY A 343 -5.67 -23.58 -24.24
CA GLY A 343 -5.09 -22.23 -24.29
C GLY A 343 -4.74 -21.61 -22.93
N ILE A 344 -5.01 -22.30 -21.82
CA ILE A 344 -4.71 -21.87 -20.45
C ILE A 344 -3.75 -22.83 -19.71
N LEU A 345 -3.04 -22.33 -18.71
CA LEU A 345 -2.11 -23.06 -17.84
C LEU A 345 -2.78 -23.67 -16.60
N HIS A 346 -3.88 -23.08 -16.11
CA HIS A 346 -4.54 -23.52 -14.88
C HIS A 346 -6.06 -23.34 -14.93
N PRO A 347 -6.91 -24.29 -14.45
CA PRO A 347 -8.36 -24.21 -14.62
C PRO A 347 -9.01 -22.96 -13.99
N ALA A 348 -8.43 -22.44 -12.90
CA ALA A 348 -8.89 -21.22 -12.25
C ALA A 348 -8.68 -19.93 -13.08
N GLN A 349 -7.89 -19.97 -14.17
CA GLN A 349 -7.84 -18.83 -15.11
C GLN A 349 -9.21 -18.48 -15.71
N ILE A 350 -10.16 -19.42 -15.75
CA ILE A 350 -11.55 -19.17 -16.16
C ILE A 350 -12.45 -19.07 -14.92
N GLY A 351 -12.74 -17.84 -14.50
CA GLY A 351 -13.67 -17.54 -13.42
C GLY A 351 -13.12 -17.57 -11.99
N GLY A 352 -11.83 -17.86 -11.81
CA GLY A 352 -11.16 -17.89 -10.50
C GLY A 352 -11.30 -19.20 -9.74
N TYR A 353 -10.65 -19.28 -8.58
CA TYR A 353 -10.82 -20.39 -7.62
C TYR A 353 -12.19 -20.35 -6.92
N ASP A 354 -12.87 -21.48 -6.86
CA ASP A 354 -14.12 -21.65 -6.12
C ASP A 354 -13.84 -21.89 -4.64
N LEU A 355 -13.95 -20.82 -3.86
CA LEU A 355 -13.68 -20.83 -2.42
C LEU A 355 -14.72 -21.64 -1.62
N THR A 356 -15.85 -22.03 -2.21
CA THR A 356 -16.76 -23.02 -1.59
C THR A 356 -16.23 -24.45 -1.71
N LYS A 357 -15.14 -24.65 -2.45
CA LYS A 357 -14.41 -25.92 -2.68
C LYS A 357 -12.97 -25.85 -2.14
N ILE A 358 -12.75 -25.23 -0.97
CA ILE A 358 -11.48 -25.37 -0.24
C ILE A 358 -11.46 -26.75 0.43
N TYR A 359 -10.32 -27.44 0.39
CA TYR A 359 -10.07 -28.72 1.08
C TYR A 359 -8.82 -28.58 1.96
N VAL A 360 -8.97 -28.94 3.24
CA VAL A 360 -7.87 -28.96 4.22
C VAL A 360 -7.91 -30.30 4.95
N ASN A 361 -6.81 -31.06 4.90
CA ASN A 361 -6.78 -32.46 5.36
C ASN A 361 -7.96 -33.27 4.79
N ASP A 362 -8.12 -33.20 3.46
CA ASP A 362 -9.15 -33.82 2.62
C ASP A 362 -10.62 -33.44 2.93
N LYS A 363 -10.86 -32.57 3.92
CA LYS A 363 -12.20 -32.11 4.29
C LYS A 363 -12.58 -30.85 3.54
N LYS A 364 -13.66 -30.92 2.76
CA LYS A 364 -14.29 -29.76 2.13
C LYS A 364 -14.78 -28.77 3.19
N THR A 365 -14.39 -27.51 3.07
CA THR A 365 -14.54 -26.48 4.12
C THR A 365 -14.53 -25.07 3.50
N ILE A 366 -14.70 -24.04 4.34
CA ILE A 366 -14.21 -22.67 4.05
C ILE A 366 -13.24 -22.16 5.14
N SER A 367 -12.90 -23.02 6.09
CA SER A 367 -12.02 -22.75 7.24
C SER A 367 -10.59 -23.25 6.95
N LEU A 368 -9.57 -22.45 7.27
CA LEU A 368 -8.17 -22.83 7.14
C LEU A 368 -7.68 -23.74 8.29
N LYS A 369 -8.55 -24.17 9.21
CA LYS A 369 -8.19 -24.99 10.36
C LYS A 369 -7.49 -26.28 9.96
N GLY A 370 -6.28 -26.48 10.48
CA GLY A 370 -5.39 -27.60 10.16
C GLY A 370 -4.42 -27.35 9.00
N LEU A 371 -4.56 -26.26 8.24
CA LEU A 371 -3.61 -25.86 7.20
C LEU A 371 -2.24 -25.57 7.83
N ARG A 372 -1.15 -25.98 7.17
CA ARG A 372 0.22 -25.77 7.66
C ARG A 372 0.69 -24.33 7.43
N LEU A 373 1.69 -23.88 8.18
CA LEU A 373 2.33 -22.56 8.08
C LEU A 373 3.84 -22.72 7.88
N SER A 374 4.55 -21.64 7.52
CA SER A 374 6.00 -21.72 7.21
C SER A 374 6.89 -22.12 8.39
N ASP A 375 6.40 -21.96 9.62
CA ASP A 375 7.08 -22.36 10.86
C ASP A 375 6.87 -23.85 11.21
N GLY A 376 6.20 -24.62 10.35
CA GLY A 376 5.87 -26.03 10.57
C GLY A 376 4.67 -26.27 11.50
N SER A 377 4.07 -25.23 12.08
CA SER A 377 2.81 -25.34 12.82
C SER A 377 1.61 -25.43 11.88
N SER A 378 0.43 -25.70 12.45
CA SER A 378 -0.86 -25.63 11.74
C SER A 378 -1.78 -24.60 12.39
N VAL A 379 -2.69 -24.04 11.59
CA VAL A 379 -3.78 -23.17 12.06
C VAL A 379 -4.70 -23.95 13.01
N GLY A 380 -4.66 -23.62 14.31
CA GLY A 380 -5.41 -24.37 15.34
C GLY A 380 -6.91 -24.09 15.39
N GLN A 381 -7.35 -22.93 14.90
CA GLN A 381 -8.72 -22.44 15.02
C GLN A 381 -9.40 -22.18 13.67
N ASP A 382 -10.70 -21.90 13.70
CA ASP A 382 -11.48 -21.65 12.49
C ASP A 382 -11.27 -20.22 11.95
N ILE A 383 -10.34 -20.11 10.99
CA ILE A 383 -10.12 -18.92 10.17
C ILE A 383 -10.91 -19.09 8.88
N LEU A 384 -12.07 -18.44 8.77
CA LEU A 384 -12.96 -18.56 7.62
C LEU A 384 -12.49 -17.71 6.44
N VAL A 385 -12.70 -18.18 5.21
CA VAL A 385 -12.35 -17.48 3.97
C VAL A 385 -13.63 -17.18 3.18
N ALA A 386 -13.81 -15.92 2.77
CA ALA A 386 -15.01 -15.49 2.05
C ALA A 386 -14.73 -14.39 1.00
N GLU A 387 -15.26 -14.57 -0.21
CA GLU A 387 -15.33 -13.50 -1.20
C GLU A 387 -16.50 -12.55 -0.88
N PHE A 388 -16.22 -11.25 -0.94
CA PHE A 388 -17.21 -10.20 -0.87
C PHE A 388 -17.22 -9.40 -2.19
N PRO A 389 -18.39 -8.95 -2.68
CA PRO A 389 -18.48 -8.28 -3.97
C PRO A 389 -17.65 -7.00 -4.00
N HIS A 390 -16.83 -6.81 -5.03
CA HIS A 390 -15.92 -5.66 -5.11
C HIS A 390 -16.67 -4.32 -4.99
N PRO A 391 -16.23 -3.36 -4.12
CA PRO A 391 -17.01 -2.16 -3.80
C PRO A 391 -17.41 -1.25 -4.98
N THR A 392 -16.71 -1.32 -6.12
CA THR A 392 -17.13 -0.65 -7.37
C THR A 392 -18.44 -1.23 -7.91
N ALA A 393 -18.60 -2.56 -7.92
CA ALA A 393 -19.79 -3.27 -8.41
C ALA A 393 -20.95 -3.29 -7.39
N LEU A 394 -20.69 -2.88 -6.15
CA LEU A 394 -21.69 -2.50 -5.16
C LEU A 394 -22.12 -1.03 -5.33
N SER A 395 -21.21 -0.14 -5.73
CA SER A 395 -21.48 1.30 -5.91
C SER A 395 -22.17 1.68 -7.23
N SER A 396 -22.47 0.71 -8.09
CA SER A 396 -23.16 0.90 -9.39
C SER A 396 -24.65 0.53 -9.37
N GLY A 397 -25.24 0.33 -8.19
CA GLY A 397 -26.66 0.03 -8.00
C GLY A 397 -27.22 0.71 -6.75
N SER A 398 -28.46 0.40 -6.38
CA SER A 398 -29.06 0.92 -5.14
C SER A 398 -28.38 0.34 -3.90
N THR A 399 -28.39 1.09 -2.79
CA THR A 399 -27.83 0.66 -1.50
C THR A 399 -28.41 -0.68 -1.05
N THR A 400 -29.73 -0.89 -1.20
CA THR A 400 -30.41 -2.16 -0.88
C THR A 400 -29.89 -3.32 -1.74
N ALA A 401 -29.60 -3.09 -3.02
CA ALA A 401 -29.02 -4.11 -3.89
C ALA A 401 -27.54 -4.40 -3.58
N ALA A 402 -26.83 -3.45 -2.95
CA ALA A 402 -25.49 -3.69 -2.39
C ALA A 402 -25.55 -4.50 -1.09
N GLU A 403 -26.44 -4.12 -0.16
CA GLU A 403 -26.71 -4.85 1.09
C GLU A 403 -27.08 -6.32 0.80
N ALA A 404 -28.03 -6.56 -0.11
CA ALA A 404 -28.44 -7.91 -0.53
C ALA A 404 -27.39 -8.71 -1.34
N LYS A 405 -26.32 -8.07 -1.82
CA LYS A 405 -25.14 -8.78 -2.36
C LYS A 405 -24.18 -9.20 -1.23
N VAL A 406 -23.98 -8.35 -0.23
CA VAL A 406 -23.15 -8.62 0.96
C VAL A 406 -23.77 -9.70 1.86
N GLU A 407 -25.07 -9.63 2.14
CA GLU A 407 -25.78 -10.61 2.98
C GLU A 407 -25.65 -12.05 2.45
N ARG A 408 -25.52 -12.23 1.13
CA ARG A 408 -25.28 -13.55 0.52
C ARG A 408 -23.87 -14.09 0.77
N SER A 409 -22.86 -13.23 0.89
CA SER A 409 -21.53 -13.62 1.37
C SER A 409 -21.56 -13.93 2.88
N LEU A 410 -22.20 -13.09 3.69
CA LEU A 410 -22.35 -13.29 5.14
C LEU A 410 -23.10 -14.58 5.49
N ALA A 411 -24.06 -15.00 4.66
CA ALA A 411 -24.79 -16.26 4.84
C ALA A 411 -23.88 -17.50 4.89
N LEU A 412 -22.71 -17.47 4.24
CA LEU A 412 -21.72 -18.57 4.26
C LEU A 412 -21.09 -18.79 5.64
N LEU A 413 -21.09 -17.76 6.51
CA LEU A 413 -20.52 -17.82 7.85
C LEU A 413 -21.50 -18.40 8.89
N LYS A 414 -22.82 -18.29 8.63
CA LYS A 414 -23.90 -18.70 9.56
C LYS A 414 -23.86 -20.19 10.01
N PRO A 415 -23.35 -21.16 9.23
CA PRO A 415 -23.08 -22.53 9.72
C PRO A 415 -22.03 -22.59 10.83
N TYR A 416 -20.98 -21.76 10.76
CA TYR A 416 -19.91 -21.73 11.77
C TYR A 416 -20.33 -20.96 13.02
N VAL A 417 -21.09 -19.86 12.87
CA VAL A 417 -21.67 -19.12 14.01
C VAL A 417 -22.51 -20.05 14.90
N ARG A 418 -23.36 -20.90 14.30
CA ARG A 418 -24.16 -21.90 15.02
C ARG A 418 -23.33 -22.98 15.73
N ASN A 419 -22.05 -23.10 15.38
CA ASN A 419 -21.07 -24.00 16.01
C ASN A 419 -20.11 -23.26 16.95
N GLY A 420 -20.42 -22.02 17.35
CA GLY A 420 -19.63 -21.23 18.31
C GLY A 420 -18.49 -20.41 17.71
N TRP A 421 -18.41 -20.24 16.39
CA TRP A 421 -17.47 -19.29 15.79
C TRP A 421 -17.94 -17.85 15.98
N GLU A 422 -17.09 -17.00 16.55
CA GLU A 422 -17.34 -15.57 16.73
C GLU A 422 -16.05 -14.76 16.56
N ILE A 423 -16.21 -13.55 16.01
CA ILE A 423 -15.22 -12.47 16.09
C ILE A 423 -15.51 -11.65 17.35
N GLN A 424 -14.60 -11.68 18.32
CA GLN A 424 -14.73 -10.84 19.52
C GLN A 424 -14.53 -9.37 19.12
N PRO A 425 -15.45 -8.43 19.43
CA PRO A 425 -15.34 -7.04 19.02
C PRO A 425 -14.10 -6.34 19.63
N ASP A 426 -13.72 -5.20 19.06
CA ASP A 426 -12.73 -4.28 19.65
C ASP A 426 -13.32 -3.60 20.91
N GLN A 427 -12.47 -3.04 21.77
CA GLN A 427 -12.93 -2.47 23.04
C GLN A 427 -13.96 -1.35 22.82
N GLY A 428 -15.14 -1.48 23.46
CA GLY A 428 -16.25 -0.54 23.31
C GLY A 428 -17.10 -0.72 22.05
N GLN A 429 -16.75 -1.66 21.15
CA GLN A 429 -17.50 -1.96 19.93
C GLN A 429 -18.46 -3.15 20.12
N THR A 430 -19.45 -3.26 19.22
CA THR A 430 -20.44 -4.36 19.21
C THR A 430 -20.33 -5.15 17.92
N ASN A 431 -20.26 -6.49 18.01
CA ASN A 431 -20.38 -7.36 16.85
C ASN A 431 -21.86 -7.51 16.44
N LYS A 432 -22.27 -6.69 15.47
CA LYS A 432 -23.65 -6.59 14.98
C LYS A 432 -24.06 -7.80 14.17
N PHE A 433 -23.11 -8.46 13.51
CA PHE A 433 -23.34 -9.72 12.82
C PHE A 433 -23.70 -10.85 13.81
N SER A 434 -22.99 -10.98 14.93
CA SER A 434 -23.37 -11.91 16.02
C SER A 434 -24.72 -11.57 16.63
N ALA A 435 -25.03 -10.28 16.78
CA ALA A 435 -26.34 -9.81 17.27
C ALA A 435 -27.50 -10.03 16.28
N GLY A 436 -27.24 -10.49 15.05
CA GLY A 436 -28.24 -10.73 14.03
C GLY A 436 -28.78 -9.48 13.32
N GLU A 437 -28.12 -8.32 13.48
CA GLU A 437 -28.45 -7.12 12.71
C GLU A 437 -28.13 -7.31 11.22
N ALA A 438 -28.97 -6.76 10.34
CA ALA A 438 -28.69 -6.75 8.90
C ALA A 438 -27.56 -5.76 8.55
N TYR A 439 -26.66 -6.16 7.66
CA TYR A 439 -25.58 -5.29 7.19
C TYR A 439 -26.11 -4.03 6.49
N ARG A 440 -25.44 -2.88 6.71
CA ARG A 440 -25.78 -1.60 6.08
C ARG A 440 -24.61 -1.06 5.27
N TYR A 441 -24.82 -0.81 3.98
CA TYR A 441 -23.73 -0.49 3.05
C TYR A 441 -23.33 0.99 3.09
N ARG A 442 -22.35 1.32 3.94
CA ARG A 442 -21.95 2.72 4.22
C ARG A 442 -20.45 2.91 3.93
N ARG A 443 -19.79 3.73 4.75
CA ARG A 443 -18.33 3.94 4.84
C ARG A 443 -18.04 4.30 6.29
N ALA A 444 -16.95 3.76 6.82
CA ALA A 444 -16.32 4.23 8.05
C ALA A 444 -15.09 5.08 7.71
N ASP A 445 -14.72 5.98 8.61
CA ASP A 445 -13.44 6.66 8.57
C ASP A 445 -12.30 5.75 9.07
N ILE A 446 -11.06 6.20 8.87
CA ILE A 446 -9.87 5.36 9.08
C ILE A 446 -9.02 6.02 10.17
N GLY A 447 -8.93 5.37 11.33
CA GLY A 447 -8.24 5.90 12.51
C GLY A 447 -6.75 6.19 12.28
N PRO A 448 -6.16 7.13 13.05
CA PRO A 448 -4.75 7.51 12.91
C PRO A 448 -3.79 6.38 13.31
N ALA A 449 -4.24 5.40 14.10
CA ALA A 449 -3.52 4.17 14.46
C ALA A 449 -2.97 3.35 13.27
N TYR A 450 -3.47 3.60 12.05
CA TYR A 450 -3.02 2.96 10.80
C TYR A 450 -1.93 3.73 10.03
N TYR A 451 -1.48 4.89 10.52
CA TYR A 451 -0.57 5.79 9.81
C TYR A 451 0.57 6.30 10.71
N ASP A 452 1.69 6.73 10.11
CA ASP A 452 2.82 7.32 10.82
C ASP A 452 2.36 8.54 11.66
N PHE A 453 2.89 8.73 12.87
CA PHE A 453 2.52 9.89 13.70
C PHE A 453 2.75 11.21 12.95
N GLY A 454 1.79 12.13 13.02
CA GLY A 454 1.84 13.41 12.31
C GLY A 454 1.45 13.35 10.83
N THR A 455 0.81 12.26 10.38
CA THR A 455 0.18 12.19 9.05
C THR A 455 -1.05 13.12 8.97
N PRO A 456 -1.19 13.93 7.90
CA PRO A 456 -2.33 14.84 7.72
C PRO A 456 -3.62 14.12 7.29
N ASN A 457 -4.77 14.72 7.64
CA ASN A 457 -6.11 14.17 7.38
C ASN A 457 -6.37 13.89 5.89
N ASN A 458 -5.84 14.70 4.97
CA ASN A 458 -6.00 14.50 3.52
C ASN A 458 -5.25 13.26 2.97
N ARG A 459 -4.39 12.60 3.75
CA ARG A 459 -3.83 11.26 3.45
C ARG A 459 -4.59 10.12 4.15
N MET A 460 -5.34 10.42 5.22
CA MET A 460 -6.09 9.44 6.03
C MET A 460 -7.55 9.22 5.57
N VAL A 461 -7.91 9.71 4.37
CA VAL A 461 -9.31 9.82 3.92
C VAL A 461 -10.03 8.50 3.63
N SER A 462 -11.32 8.42 3.99
CA SER A 462 -12.28 7.37 3.60
C SER A 462 -12.93 7.56 2.23
N VAL A 463 -12.75 8.73 1.61
CA VAL A 463 -13.25 9.08 0.27
C VAL A 463 -12.10 9.64 -0.55
N SER A 464 -11.87 9.09 -1.76
CA SER A 464 -10.74 9.56 -2.59
C SER A 464 -10.90 11.03 -2.96
N SER A 465 -9.88 11.82 -2.64
CA SER A 465 -9.67 13.21 -3.01
C SER A 465 -8.33 13.37 -3.75
N ALA A 466 -7.97 12.39 -4.58
CA ALA A 466 -6.70 12.40 -5.30
C ALA A 466 -6.84 12.07 -6.79
N SER A 467 -5.95 12.63 -7.60
CA SER A 467 -5.83 12.37 -9.03
C SER A 467 -4.35 12.29 -9.45
N ARG A 468 -4.04 11.55 -10.51
CA ARG A 468 -2.70 11.57 -11.12
C ARG A 468 -2.66 12.66 -12.17
N MET A 469 -1.59 13.46 -12.20
CA MET A 469 -1.49 14.61 -13.11
C MET A 469 -1.36 14.14 -14.57
N THR A 470 -2.18 14.69 -15.46
CA THR A 470 -2.15 14.37 -16.89
C THR A 470 -0.75 14.59 -17.48
N GLY A 471 -0.26 13.61 -18.24
CA GLY A 471 1.08 13.60 -18.84
C GLY A 471 2.25 13.39 -17.86
N ASN A 472 2.03 13.47 -16.55
CA ASN A 472 3.08 13.48 -15.52
C ASN A 472 2.80 12.37 -14.49
N PRO A 473 3.06 11.09 -14.82
CA PRO A 473 2.61 9.96 -14.01
C PRO A 473 3.30 9.87 -12.62
N ASN A 474 4.42 10.57 -12.48
CA ASN A 474 5.20 10.76 -11.26
C ASN A 474 4.65 11.84 -10.32
N VAL A 475 3.54 12.50 -10.69
CA VAL A 475 2.89 13.52 -9.88
C VAL A 475 1.47 13.09 -9.52
N VAL A 476 1.17 13.08 -8.22
CA VAL A 476 -0.17 12.85 -7.67
C VAL A 476 -0.62 14.11 -6.95
N ILE A 477 -1.81 14.57 -7.28
CA ILE A 477 -2.51 15.65 -6.59
C ILE A 477 -3.38 14.98 -5.51
N ILE A 478 -3.31 15.46 -4.28
CA ILE A 478 -4.22 15.10 -3.17
C ILE A 478 -5.04 16.31 -2.72
N GLY A 479 -6.03 16.08 -1.85
CA GLY A 479 -6.91 17.11 -1.29
C GLY A 479 -8.12 17.46 -2.17
N THR A 480 -8.01 17.33 -3.49
CA THR A 480 -9.06 17.69 -4.46
C THR A 480 -9.22 16.67 -5.59
N ARG A 481 -10.42 16.62 -6.18
CA ARG A 481 -10.66 15.94 -7.47
C ARG A 481 -10.66 16.88 -8.65
N ASP A 482 -10.73 18.18 -8.39
CA ASP A 482 -10.92 19.21 -9.40
C ASP A 482 -9.56 19.69 -9.93
N LYS A 483 -9.60 20.54 -10.96
CA LYS A 483 -8.38 20.97 -11.69
C LYS A 483 -7.64 22.09 -10.97
N ALA A 484 -7.14 21.82 -9.76
CA ALA A 484 -6.22 22.73 -9.05
C ALA A 484 -5.00 23.08 -9.92
N THR A 485 -4.51 24.31 -9.79
CA THR A 485 -3.33 24.78 -10.52
C THR A 485 -2.09 24.70 -9.64
N PHE A 486 -0.93 24.50 -10.27
CA PHE A 486 0.37 24.36 -9.61
C PHE A 486 1.46 24.95 -10.49
N ASP A 487 2.52 25.47 -9.86
CA ASP A 487 3.71 25.99 -10.54
C ASP A 487 4.39 24.90 -11.38
N ARG A 488 4.35 25.08 -12.70
CA ARG A 488 4.90 24.13 -13.68
C ARG A 488 6.43 24.13 -13.71
N ALA A 489 7.08 25.26 -13.44
CA ALA A 489 8.53 25.35 -13.39
C ALA A 489 9.05 24.62 -12.14
N ARG A 490 8.42 24.81 -10.98
CA ARG A 490 8.75 24.07 -9.75
C ARG A 490 8.47 22.57 -9.88
N ILE A 491 7.36 22.15 -10.51
CA ILE A 491 7.12 20.72 -10.81
C ILE A 491 8.23 20.14 -11.71
N GLN A 492 8.63 20.87 -12.74
CA GLN A 492 9.67 20.42 -13.67
C GLN A 492 11.06 20.37 -13.00
N ALA A 493 11.40 21.36 -12.17
CA ALA A 493 12.63 21.38 -11.39
C ALA A 493 12.67 20.24 -10.35
N ALA A 494 11.59 20.05 -9.57
CA ALA A 494 11.48 18.95 -8.62
C ALA A 494 11.54 17.57 -9.32
N THR A 495 10.94 17.44 -10.50
CA THR A 495 11.02 16.23 -11.32
C THR A 495 12.44 15.99 -11.84
N ARG A 496 13.17 17.04 -12.27
CA ARG A 496 14.54 16.96 -12.82
C ARG A 496 15.66 17.04 -11.79
N ALA A 497 15.33 17.11 -10.50
CA ALA A 497 16.33 17.17 -9.43
C ALA A 497 17.31 15.99 -9.51
N THR A 498 18.58 16.22 -9.22
CA THR A 498 19.64 15.21 -9.30
C THR A 498 19.44 14.07 -8.29
N PRO A 499 19.97 12.87 -8.57
CA PRO A 499 20.07 11.81 -7.58
C PRO A 499 20.89 12.30 -6.39
N ALA A 500 20.40 12.07 -5.17
CA ALA A 500 21.19 12.36 -3.98
C ALA A 500 22.20 11.24 -3.70
N SER A 501 23.33 11.59 -3.09
CA SER A 501 24.43 10.66 -2.82
C SER A 501 24.05 9.55 -1.83
N GLY A 502 24.68 8.38 -1.98
CA GLY A 502 24.45 7.22 -1.11
C GLY A 502 23.17 6.43 -1.39
N ILE A 503 22.41 6.77 -2.43
CA ILE A 503 21.16 6.08 -2.80
C ILE A 503 21.41 5.11 -3.96
N SER A 504 21.19 3.82 -3.73
CA SER A 504 21.34 2.76 -4.75
C SER A 504 20.19 2.80 -5.76
N ALA A 505 20.48 3.02 -7.04
CA ALA A 505 19.47 3.01 -8.10
C ALA A 505 18.77 1.63 -8.24
N ASP A 506 19.52 0.55 -8.01
CA ASP A 506 19.08 -0.85 -8.14
C ASP A 506 18.02 -1.29 -7.13
N GLU A 507 17.71 -0.45 -6.12
CA GLU A 507 16.78 -0.80 -5.04
C GLU A 507 15.58 0.17 -4.97
N MET A 508 15.47 1.14 -5.89
CA MET A 508 14.45 2.22 -5.87
C MET A 508 13.02 1.77 -6.14
N PHE A 509 12.81 0.49 -6.44
CA PHE A 509 11.48 -0.11 -6.55
C PHE A 509 10.96 -0.64 -5.19
N SER A 510 11.84 -0.88 -4.22
CA SER A 510 11.48 -1.33 -2.87
C SER A 510 11.00 -0.17 -2.00
N ALA A 511 10.27 -0.47 -0.93
CA ALA A 511 10.06 0.50 0.15
C ALA A 511 11.33 0.67 1.04
N ARG A 512 12.09 -0.41 1.21
CA ARG A 512 13.28 -0.52 2.06
C ARG A 512 14.36 -1.29 1.28
N PRO A 513 15.62 -0.79 1.17
CA PRO A 513 16.68 -1.49 0.43
C PRO A 513 16.91 -2.93 0.90
N ARG A 514 17.33 -3.81 -0.02
CA ARG A 514 17.64 -5.23 0.27
C ARG A 514 18.96 -5.36 1.00
N THR A 515 19.99 -4.70 0.47
CA THR A 515 21.40 -4.92 0.82
C THR A 515 21.90 -4.05 1.98
N ALA A 516 21.23 -2.94 2.27
CA ALA A 516 21.66 -2.01 3.32
C ALA A 516 21.06 -2.38 4.69
N GLU A 517 21.88 -2.40 5.74
CA GLU A 517 21.44 -2.57 7.14
C GLU A 517 20.54 -1.40 7.62
N THR A 518 20.56 -0.27 6.90
CA THR A 518 19.60 0.83 7.10
C THR A 518 18.15 0.42 6.84
N ARG A 519 17.87 -0.76 6.27
CA ARG A 519 16.50 -1.31 6.19
C ARG A 519 15.83 -1.42 7.57
N TYR A 520 16.59 -1.78 8.61
CA TYR A 520 16.13 -1.85 10.01
C TYR A 520 16.13 -0.50 10.74
N VAL A 521 16.61 0.58 10.12
CA VAL A 521 16.75 1.90 10.76
C VAL A 521 15.61 2.82 10.34
N PHE A 522 14.74 3.17 11.29
CA PHE A 522 13.61 4.08 11.09
C PHE A 522 13.15 4.71 12.41
N ASP A 523 12.40 5.79 12.27
CA ASP A 523 11.71 6.48 13.34
C ASP A 523 10.43 5.69 13.73
N LEU A 524 10.45 5.08 14.91
CA LEU A 524 9.34 4.31 15.51
C LEU A 524 8.22 5.19 16.13
N GLY A 525 8.26 6.50 15.92
CA GLY A 525 7.33 7.45 16.51
C GLY A 525 7.79 8.05 17.85
N PRO A 526 7.06 9.03 18.39
CA PRO A 526 7.47 9.79 19.57
C PRO A 526 7.24 9.05 20.90
N GLY A 527 6.48 7.94 20.90
CA GLY A 527 6.01 7.24 22.10
C GLY A 527 4.83 7.94 22.79
N ASP A 528 4.07 7.19 23.60
CA ASP A 528 2.81 7.62 24.26
C ASP A 528 2.85 9.03 24.83
N LYS A 529 3.72 9.25 25.83
CA LYS A 529 3.80 10.51 26.57
C LYS A 529 3.98 11.72 25.66
N MET A 530 4.81 11.60 24.62
CA MET A 530 5.12 12.70 23.71
C MET A 530 4.04 12.85 22.61
N ALA A 531 3.47 11.74 22.11
CA ALA A 531 2.32 11.76 21.20
C ALA A 531 1.12 12.50 21.83
N ARG A 532 0.83 12.20 23.11
CA ARG A 532 -0.15 12.91 23.95
C ARG A 532 0.18 14.38 24.12
N ILE A 533 1.39 14.70 24.58
CA ILE A 533 1.86 16.09 24.73
C ILE A 533 1.65 16.89 23.44
N MET A 534 1.92 16.30 22.27
CA MET A 534 1.72 16.96 20.99
C MET A 534 0.24 17.17 20.61
N LYS A 535 -0.63 16.17 20.79
CA LYS A 535 -2.03 16.25 20.31
C LYS A 535 -3.00 16.82 21.33
N GLU A 536 -2.91 16.41 22.60
CA GLU A 536 -3.82 16.82 23.68
C GLU A 536 -3.68 18.31 24.05
N ASN A 537 -2.64 18.99 23.52
CA ASN A 537 -2.36 20.41 23.76
C ASN A 537 -2.57 21.30 22.51
N LEU A 538 -3.33 20.81 21.53
CA LEU A 538 -3.75 21.55 20.33
C LEU A 538 -5.28 21.60 20.24
N ASN A 539 -5.86 22.76 20.55
CA ASN A 539 -7.28 22.98 20.30
C ASN A 539 -7.51 23.32 18.81
N ILE A 540 -7.62 22.29 17.97
CA ILE A 540 -7.80 22.42 16.51
C ILE A 540 -9.06 23.24 16.16
N ALA A 541 -10.13 23.17 16.97
CA ALA A 541 -11.33 23.96 16.75
C ALA A 541 -11.13 25.47 17.01
N GLU A 542 -10.27 25.84 17.97
CA GLU A 542 -9.90 27.24 18.26
C GLU A 542 -8.90 27.78 17.25
N ILE A 543 -7.87 27.00 16.92
CA ILE A 543 -6.85 27.34 15.91
C ILE A 543 -7.48 27.43 14.51
N GLY A 544 -8.49 26.61 14.25
CA GLY A 544 -9.30 26.58 13.03
C GLY A 544 -10.44 27.59 12.97
N LYS A 545 -10.53 28.55 13.89
CA LYS A 545 -11.49 29.66 13.73
C LYS A 545 -11.10 30.58 12.58
N MET A 546 -12.11 31.04 11.85
CA MET A 546 -11.98 32.07 10.83
C MET A 546 -11.76 33.44 11.50
N LYS A 547 -11.05 34.35 10.86
CA LYS A 547 -10.73 35.70 11.36
C LYS A 547 -11.95 36.56 11.72
N ASN A 548 -13.09 36.26 11.11
CA ASN A 548 -14.39 36.90 11.38
C ASN A 548 -15.11 36.30 12.60
N GLY A 549 -14.45 35.43 13.39
CA GLY A 549 -14.97 34.78 14.58
C GLY A 549 -15.82 33.53 14.32
N LYS A 550 -16.11 33.18 13.06
CA LYS A 550 -16.90 31.99 12.73
C LYS A 550 -16.08 30.71 12.93
N SER A 551 -16.76 29.68 13.44
CA SER A 551 -16.25 28.31 13.37
C SER A 551 -16.30 27.83 11.92
N ALA A 552 -15.18 27.28 11.44
CA ALA A 552 -15.10 26.60 10.16
C ALA A 552 -15.86 25.26 10.17
N SER A 553 -16.26 24.80 8.99
CA SER A 553 -16.93 23.50 8.84
C SER A 553 -15.95 22.33 9.02
N PRO A 554 -16.30 21.29 9.81
CA PRO A 554 -15.50 20.06 9.84
C PRO A 554 -15.62 19.24 8.53
N ALA A 555 -16.57 19.57 7.64
CA ALA A 555 -16.77 18.87 6.38
C ALA A 555 -15.93 19.51 5.25
N CYS A 556 -14.94 18.76 4.76
CA CYS A 556 -13.92 19.19 3.79
C CYS A 556 -14.37 19.44 2.35
N ARG A 557 -15.47 20.19 2.18
CA ARG A 557 -16.08 20.59 0.90
C ARG A 557 -16.81 21.94 0.98
N THR A 558 -16.65 22.70 2.06
CA THR A 558 -17.16 24.07 2.15
C THR A 558 -16.25 25.05 1.39
N PRO A 559 -16.79 26.20 0.92
CA PRO A 559 -16.05 27.16 0.10
C PRO A 559 -15.15 28.11 0.92
N GLU A 560 -14.68 27.65 2.09
CA GLU A 560 -13.93 28.46 3.06
C GLU A 560 -12.49 28.66 2.57
N LYS A 561 -12.13 29.89 2.20
CA LYS A 561 -10.82 30.15 1.57
C LYS A 561 -9.72 30.23 2.63
N ILE A 562 -8.54 29.69 2.33
CA ILE A 562 -7.45 29.65 3.33
C ILE A 562 -7.00 31.05 3.81
N SER A 563 -7.26 32.09 3.01
CA SER A 563 -7.08 33.50 3.39
C SER A 563 -7.94 33.94 4.59
N GLU A 564 -9.03 33.25 4.90
CA GLU A 564 -9.94 33.56 6.01
C GLU A 564 -9.44 33.03 7.36
N PHE A 565 -8.36 32.23 7.36
CA PHE A 565 -7.74 31.62 8.54
C PHE A 565 -6.38 32.24 8.88
N ASN A 566 -5.96 32.08 10.14
CA ASN A 566 -4.63 32.47 10.59
C ASN A 566 -3.55 31.46 10.15
N ILE A 567 -3.86 30.16 10.19
CA ILE A 567 -3.02 29.11 9.58
C ILE A 567 -3.17 29.07 8.05
N LYS A 568 -2.19 28.50 7.34
CA LYS A 568 -2.13 28.42 5.87
C LYS A 568 -2.32 27.01 5.29
N THR A 569 -2.79 26.08 6.12
CA THR A 569 -3.31 24.76 5.73
C THR A 569 -4.67 24.54 6.39
N HIS A 570 -5.66 24.01 5.66
CA HIS A 570 -7.06 23.96 6.11
C HIS A 570 -7.21 23.11 7.40
N PRO A 571 -7.81 23.66 8.49
CA PRO A 571 -7.74 23.06 9.83
C PRO A 571 -8.29 21.63 9.92
N PHE A 572 -9.42 21.33 9.28
CA PHE A 572 -10.01 20.00 9.33
C PHE A 572 -9.52 19.05 8.23
N CYS A 573 -9.03 19.59 7.11
CA CYS A 573 -8.76 18.81 5.89
C CYS A 573 -7.29 18.44 5.72
N VAL A 574 -6.38 19.30 6.18
CA VAL A 574 -4.97 18.93 6.37
C VAL A 574 -4.76 18.48 7.80
N GLY A 575 -5.39 19.15 8.78
CA GLY A 575 -5.10 18.90 10.19
C GLY A 575 -3.75 19.50 10.60
N ASP A 576 -3.28 19.06 11.75
CA ASP A 576 -1.93 19.26 12.26
C ASP A 576 -1.00 18.12 11.78
N PHE A 577 0.20 18.46 11.30
CA PHE A 577 1.09 17.51 10.61
C PHE A 577 2.58 17.78 10.83
N GLY A 578 3.37 16.71 10.80
CA GLY A 578 4.83 16.77 10.88
C GLY A 578 5.36 17.51 12.12
N HIS A 579 4.83 17.20 13.30
CA HIS A 579 5.14 17.85 14.59
C HIS A 579 6.64 17.94 14.90
N TYR A 580 7.35 16.83 14.65
CA TYR A 580 8.77 16.66 14.96
C TYR A 580 9.50 15.86 13.87
N ARG A 581 10.83 15.84 13.96
CA ARG A 581 11.72 14.92 13.24
C ARG A 581 12.89 14.53 14.12
N GLY A 582 13.21 13.23 14.22
CA GLY A 582 14.41 12.77 14.93
C GLY A 582 14.18 12.32 16.37
N THR A 583 15.25 12.21 17.15
CA THR A 583 15.28 11.39 18.36
C THR A 583 14.84 12.11 19.63
N PHE A 584 13.83 11.59 20.32
CA PHE A 584 13.54 11.92 21.72
C PHE A 584 14.50 11.22 22.71
N SER A 585 15.19 10.16 22.28
CA SER A 585 16.20 9.48 23.08
C SER A 585 17.51 10.25 23.04
N ASN A 586 17.78 11.00 24.12
CA ASN A 586 19.03 11.72 24.40
C ASN A 586 19.56 12.62 23.25
N PRO A 587 18.76 13.53 22.65
CA PRO A 587 19.25 14.45 21.64
C PRO A 587 20.32 15.40 22.19
N LYS A 588 21.43 15.55 21.46
CA LYS A 588 22.48 16.55 21.75
C LYS A 588 22.03 17.97 21.40
N VAL A 589 21.26 18.10 20.31
CA VAL A 589 20.74 19.37 19.80
C VAL A 589 19.23 19.28 19.65
N VAL A 590 18.52 20.30 20.11
CA VAL A 590 17.08 20.46 19.87
C VAL A 590 16.86 21.68 18.99
N ILE A 591 16.22 21.49 17.85
CA ILE A 591 15.96 22.54 16.86
C ILE A 591 14.49 22.94 16.99
N LEU A 592 14.21 24.16 17.47
CA LEU A 592 12.89 24.77 17.29
C LEU A 592 12.88 25.44 15.92
N ALA A 593 11.97 25.07 15.03
CA ALA A 593 11.99 25.54 13.64
C ALA A 593 10.63 26.05 13.18
N ASP A 594 10.61 27.24 12.59
CA ASP A 594 9.42 27.74 11.92
C ASP A 594 9.10 26.84 10.71
N PRO A 595 7.85 26.33 10.54
CA PRO A 595 7.45 25.54 9.37
C PRO A 595 7.86 26.20 8.04
N ASP A 596 8.17 25.34 7.08
CA ASP A 596 8.79 25.69 5.81
C ASP A 596 8.24 24.80 4.70
N GLY A 597 7.38 25.37 3.84
CA GLY A 597 6.71 24.58 2.81
C GLY A 597 5.78 23.51 3.37
N VAL A 598 5.58 22.46 2.58
CA VAL A 598 4.56 21.42 2.81
C VAL A 598 5.07 20.00 2.57
N ASP A 599 6.40 19.80 2.50
CA ASP A 599 7.01 18.47 2.34
C ASP A 599 6.62 17.48 3.45
N ASP A 600 6.42 18.00 4.66
CA ASP A 600 5.98 17.26 5.84
C ASP A 600 4.61 16.58 5.67
N ILE A 601 3.79 17.02 4.71
CA ILE A 601 2.52 16.36 4.35
C ILE A 601 2.78 14.96 3.81
N LEU A 602 3.89 14.74 3.10
CA LEU A 602 4.27 13.45 2.50
C LEU A 602 4.96 12.52 3.50
N THR A 603 5.88 13.07 4.30
CA THR A 603 6.77 12.29 5.17
C THR A 603 6.22 12.07 6.58
N SER A 604 5.21 12.85 6.97
CA SER A 604 4.69 12.90 8.35
C SER A 604 5.75 13.33 9.38
N ARG A 605 6.80 14.07 8.96
CA ARG A 605 7.93 14.52 9.80
C ARG A 605 8.34 15.96 9.50
N ALA A 606 8.83 16.66 10.52
CA ALA A 606 9.12 18.10 10.51
C ALA A 606 10.26 18.50 9.55
N LEU A 607 10.01 19.54 8.76
CA LEU A 607 10.93 20.13 7.77
C LEU A 607 11.66 19.06 6.98
N THR A 608 10.98 18.28 6.14
CA THR A 608 11.65 17.26 5.29
C THR A 608 12.06 17.75 3.90
N GLY A 609 11.66 19.00 3.57
CA GLY A 609 12.04 19.70 2.35
C GLY A 609 13.45 20.28 2.34
N THR A 610 13.66 21.23 1.43
CA THR A 610 14.97 21.82 1.09
C THR A 610 15.71 22.40 2.32
N ARG A 611 15.09 23.31 3.08
CA ARG A 611 15.65 23.87 4.33
C ARG A 611 16.00 22.80 5.36
N GLY A 612 15.18 21.75 5.44
CA GLY A 612 15.37 20.60 6.31
C GLY A 612 16.61 19.76 6.02
N GLN A 613 16.95 19.63 4.74
CA GLN A 613 18.12 18.91 4.25
C GLN A 613 19.41 19.74 4.44
N TYR A 614 19.34 21.07 4.33
CA TYR A 614 20.43 21.96 4.78
C TYR A 614 20.63 21.93 6.30
N LEU A 615 19.56 21.89 7.09
CA LEU A 615 19.66 21.72 8.56
C LEU A 615 20.37 20.42 8.92
N HIS A 616 20.08 19.32 8.21
CA HIS A 616 20.81 18.08 8.44
C HIS A 616 22.27 18.15 7.98
N GLY A 617 22.57 18.85 6.87
CA GLY A 617 23.95 19.15 6.46
C GLY A 617 24.75 19.82 7.58
N LEU A 618 24.17 20.84 8.23
CA LEU A 618 24.78 21.49 9.39
C LEU A 618 25.01 20.52 10.57
N MET A 619 24.07 19.60 10.85
CA MET A 619 24.24 18.58 11.90
C MET A 619 25.33 17.54 11.56
N GLN A 620 25.55 17.24 10.27
CA GLN A 620 26.66 16.42 9.81
C GLN A 620 27.99 17.15 9.96
N ASP A 621 28.07 18.41 9.49
CA ASP A 621 29.27 19.26 9.63
C ASP A 621 29.67 19.40 11.11
N MET A 622 28.71 19.56 12.03
CA MET A 622 28.92 19.63 13.48
C MET A 622 29.36 18.31 14.16
N GLY A 623 29.36 17.17 13.45
CA GLY A 623 29.58 15.86 14.06
C GLY A 623 28.45 15.40 15.02
N VAL A 624 27.25 15.97 14.88
CA VAL A 624 26.04 15.56 15.63
C VAL A 624 25.34 14.40 14.91
N GLY A 625 25.47 14.31 13.57
CA GLY A 625 24.91 13.22 12.78
C GLY A 625 23.38 13.23 12.85
N ASP A 626 22.79 12.15 13.37
CA ASP A 626 21.35 12.00 13.61
C ASP A 626 20.94 12.18 15.09
N GLN A 627 21.86 12.53 15.99
CA GLN A 627 21.62 12.70 17.43
C GLN A 627 20.96 14.05 17.78
N TYR A 628 19.96 14.45 17.02
CA TYR A 628 19.21 15.69 17.20
C TYR A 628 17.71 15.49 17.02
N LEU A 629 16.94 16.46 17.50
CA LEU A 629 15.49 16.53 17.42
C LEU A 629 15.06 17.86 16.82
N VAL A 630 14.13 17.85 15.87
CA VAL A 630 13.45 19.05 15.35
C VAL A 630 12.02 19.06 15.90
N ILE A 631 11.57 20.21 16.40
CA ILE A 631 10.18 20.50 16.78
C ILE A 631 9.73 21.71 15.97
N LYS A 632 8.55 21.66 15.34
CA LYS A 632 8.01 22.85 14.65
C LYS A 632 7.48 23.88 15.64
N THR A 633 7.71 25.17 15.37
CA THR A 633 7.13 26.28 16.14
C THR A 633 5.61 26.14 16.20
N VAL A 634 4.97 25.81 15.08
CA VAL A 634 3.55 25.41 15.02
C VAL A 634 3.40 24.20 14.08
N PRO A 635 2.52 23.22 14.37
CA PRO A 635 2.38 21.99 13.57
C PRO A 635 1.47 22.16 12.33
N PHE A 636 1.51 23.33 11.69
CA PHE A 636 0.67 23.71 10.54
C PHE A 636 1.53 24.34 9.44
N GLY A 637 0.99 24.50 8.23
CA GLY A 637 1.62 25.36 7.22
C GLY A 637 1.39 26.83 7.53
N MET A 638 2.43 27.67 7.38
CA MET A 638 2.39 29.11 7.65
C MET A 638 3.01 29.97 6.52
N ASP A 639 3.29 29.36 5.36
CA ASP A 639 3.87 30.03 4.18
C ASP A 639 3.03 31.25 3.76
N GLY A 640 3.61 32.45 3.89
CA GLY A 640 2.95 33.71 3.57
C GLY A 640 1.96 34.21 4.64
N ALA A 641 2.02 33.71 5.87
CA ALA A 641 1.29 34.28 7.01
C ALA A 641 1.92 35.59 7.53
N THR A 642 1.10 36.51 8.01
CA THR A 642 1.52 37.81 8.56
C THR A 642 1.95 37.70 10.02
N ASP A 643 2.70 38.69 10.52
CA ASP A 643 3.07 38.82 11.94
C ASP A 643 1.86 38.67 12.89
N THR A 644 0.72 39.27 12.54
CA THR A 644 -0.52 39.17 13.34
C THR A 644 -1.03 37.73 13.40
N GLU A 645 -1.09 37.05 12.24
CA GLU A 645 -1.57 35.67 12.14
C GLU A 645 -0.65 34.70 12.90
N TRP A 646 0.67 34.86 12.74
CA TRP A 646 1.67 34.13 13.50
C TRP A 646 1.51 34.34 15.00
N ASN A 647 1.42 35.59 15.48
CA ASN A 647 1.23 35.89 16.90
C ASN A 647 -0.04 35.24 17.47
N THR A 648 -1.15 35.21 16.71
CA THR A 648 -2.38 34.50 17.10
C THR A 648 -2.15 32.99 17.23
N VAL A 649 -1.61 32.33 16.20
CA VAL A 649 -1.41 30.87 16.20
C VAL A 649 -0.38 30.45 17.25
N ILE A 650 0.70 31.22 17.42
CA ILE A 650 1.72 31.02 18.47
C ILE A 650 1.06 31.06 19.85
N SER A 651 0.20 32.05 20.12
CA SER A 651 -0.53 32.15 21.39
C SER A 651 -1.43 30.93 21.62
N GLN A 652 -2.24 30.57 20.63
CA GLN A 652 -3.15 29.40 20.69
C GLN A 652 -2.42 28.06 20.85
N THR A 653 -1.16 27.96 20.40
CA THR A 653 -0.33 26.74 20.45
C THR A 653 0.74 26.77 21.55
N ARG A 654 0.68 27.71 22.51
CA ARG A 654 1.70 27.87 23.56
C ARG A 654 1.97 26.59 24.36
N GLN A 655 0.91 25.92 24.84
CA GLN A 655 1.06 24.72 25.69
C GLN A 655 1.73 23.54 24.96
N TYR A 656 1.55 23.44 23.64
CA TYR A 656 2.22 22.44 22.80
C TYR A 656 3.75 22.59 22.88
N ARG A 657 4.30 23.78 22.64
CA ARG A 657 5.76 24.00 22.76
C ARG A 657 6.24 23.89 24.21
N ASP A 658 5.55 24.52 25.14
CA ASP A 658 5.98 24.57 26.56
C ASP A 658 6.11 23.17 27.17
N LYS A 659 5.14 22.27 26.92
CA LYS A 659 5.17 20.90 27.46
C LYS A 659 6.17 19.99 26.74
N ILE A 660 6.41 20.18 25.44
CA ILE A 660 7.47 19.45 24.71
C ILE A 660 8.84 19.82 25.28
N PHE A 661 9.14 21.11 25.42
CA PHE A 661 10.45 21.55 25.90
C PHE A 661 10.69 21.23 27.38
N ALA A 662 9.66 21.33 28.23
CA ALA A 662 9.74 20.90 29.62
C ALA A 662 10.10 19.42 29.78
N GLU A 663 9.65 18.54 28.87
CA GLU A 663 10.00 17.12 28.88
C GLU A 663 11.37 16.85 28.24
N VAL A 664 11.66 17.44 27.08
CA VAL A 664 12.90 17.18 26.33
C VAL A 664 14.15 17.72 27.05
N LEU A 665 14.05 18.85 27.75
CA LEU A 665 15.17 19.44 28.49
C LEU A 665 15.34 18.85 29.90
N ARG A 666 14.34 18.11 30.41
CA ARG A 666 14.23 17.61 31.79
C ARG A 666 15.47 16.88 32.31
N ASP A 667 16.11 16.11 31.43
CA ASP A 667 17.25 15.26 31.76
C ASP A 667 18.60 16.00 31.71
N GLY A 668 18.65 17.29 31.32
CA GLY A 668 19.87 18.10 31.24
C GLY A 668 20.87 17.69 30.14
N LYS A 669 20.50 16.76 29.26
CA LYS A 669 21.39 16.17 28.22
C LYS A 669 21.51 17.00 26.94
N VAL A 670 20.61 17.95 26.73
CA VAL A 670 20.60 18.82 25.56
C VAL A 670 21.68 19.89 25.72
N VAL A 671 22.65 19.91 24.79
CA VAL A 671 23.82 20.79 24.83
C VAL A 671 23.52 22.15 24.18
N LEU A 672 22.66 22.15 23.15
CA LEU A 672 22.31 23.30 22.34
C LEU A 672 20.82 23.26 21.96
N VAL A 673 20.14 24.38 22.13
CA VAL A 673 18.92 24.70 21.39
C VAL A 673 19.27 25.57 20.19
N LEU A 674 18.74 25.21 19.03
CA LEU A 674 18.93 25.92 17.77
C LEU A 674 17.58 26.44 17.28
N ALA A 675 17.40 27.76 17.24
CA ALA A 675 16.16 28.38 16.81
C ALA A 675 16.24 28.76 15.32
N ASP A 676 15.54 28.03 14.47
CA ASP A 676 15.49 28.27 13.03
C ASP A 676 14.26 29.11 12.64
N GLY A 677 14.46 30.41 12.45
CA GLY A 677 13.43 31.36 12.04
C GLY A 677 13.12 32.45 13.07
N LYS A 678 12.29 33.42 12.66
CA LYS A 678 11.91 34.61 13.44
C LYS A 678 11.14 34.22 14.70
N TYR A 679 10.11 33.39 14.57
CA TYR A 679 9.20 33.08 15.66
C TYR A 679 9.75 31.95 16.53
N ALA A 680 10.44 30.99 15.92
CA ALA A 680 11.29 30.03 16.61
C ALA A 680 12.28 30.73 17.56
N SER A 681 12.93 31.81 17.10
CA SER A 681 13.86 32.58 17.94
C SER A 681 13.16 33.29 19.09
N GLN A 682 11.99 33.90 18.86
CA GLN A 682 11.19 34.53 19.91
C GLN A 682 10.73 33.52 20.97
N GLU A 683 10.18 32.38 20.53
CA GLU A 683 9.66 31.35 21.42
C GLU A 683 10.76 30.56 22.15
N ALA A 684 11.90 30.28 21.51
CA ALA A 684 13.04 29.66 22.19
C ALA A 684 13.58 30.57 23.32
N ASN A 685 13.70 31.88 23.08
CA ASN A 685 14.07 32.85 24.12
C ASN A 685 13.02 32.89 25.25
N ARG A 686 11.72 32.84 24.94
CA ARG A 686 10.65 32.79 25.97
C ARG A 686 10.70 31.51 26.81
N ILE A 687 10.90 30.35 26.17
CA ILE A 687 10.84 29.02 26.80
C ILE A 687 12.06 28.78 27.68
N LEU A 688 13.24 29.20 27.24
CA LEU A 688 14.49 29.04 27.99
C LEU A 688 14.68 30.13 29.06
N GLY A 689 14.33 31.38 28.73
CA GLY A 689 14.70 32.54 29.54
C GLY A 689 16.23 32.74 29.67
N ALA A 690 16.64 33.67 30.51
CA ALA A 690 18.06 34.01 30.68
C ALA A 690 18.89 32.95 31.43
N ASN A 691 18.25 32.03 32.16
CA ASN A 691 18.88 31.17 33.17
C ASN A 691 18.73 29.66 32.89
N SER A 692 18.48 29.25 31.64
CA SER A 692 18.18 27.86 31.27
C SER A 692 19.32 26.85 31.50
N GLY A 693 20.57 27.31 31.59
CA GLY A 693 21.77 26.47 31.58
C GLY A 693 22.12 25.84 30.21
N VAL A 694 21.23 25.93 29.22
CA VAL A 694 21.40 25.37 27.87
C VAL A 694 21.70 26.49 26.88
N SER A 695 22.71 26.32 26.03
CA SER A 695 23.06 27.33 25.03
C SER A 695 21.96 27.49 23.97
N LEU A 696 21.70 28.72 23.54
CA LEU A 696 20.78 29.05 22.45
C LEU A 696 21.55 29.73 21.31
N VAL A 697 21.29 29.31 20.07
CA VAL A 697 21.75 29.98 18.84
C VAL A 697 20.57 30.15 17.88
N SER A 698 20.52 31.27 17.15
CA SER A 698 19.46 31.56 16.16
C SER A 698 19.99 31.52 14.72
N ILE A 699 19.25 30.86 13.82
CA ILE A 699 19.44 30.95 12.36
C ILE A 699 18.50 32.04 11.84
N ASN A 700 19.08 33.19 11.48
CA ASN A 700 18.33 34.36 11.01
C ASN A 700 18.01 34.24 9.51
N ARG A 701 16.77 33.87 9.19
CA ARG A 701 16.25 33.68 7.82
C ARG A 701 15.91 34.98 7.12
N ASN A 702 16.91 35.86 7.00
CA ASN A 702 16.78 37.18 6.38
C ASN A 702 17.05 37.19 4.87
N GLY A 703 17.50 36.06 4.30
CA GLY A 703 17.77 35.90 2.87
C GLY A 703 16.77 34.95 2.19
N THR A 704 16.70 35.00 0.87
CA THR A 704 15.79 34.17 0.05
C THR A 704 16.20 32.69 -0.02
N ASP A 705 17.44 32.37 0.32
CA ASP A 705 17.98 31.01 0.18
C ASP A 705 17.73 30.12 1.39
N ASN A 706 17.54 28.83 1.13
CA ASN A 706 17.23 27.80 2.12
C ASN A 706 18.38 27.53 3.12
N ASN A 707 19.58 28.03 2.86
CA ASN A 707 20.76 27.97 3.73
C ASN A 707 21.11 29.34 4.37
N SER A 708 20.29 30.38 4.19
CA SER A 708 20.48 31.70 4.79
C SER A 708 20.58 31.63 6.32
N GLY A 709 21.46 32.45 6.91
CA GLY A 709 21.71 32.52 8.37
C GLY A 709 22.54 31.37 8.95
N MET A 710 22.80 30.29 8.20
CA MET A 710 23.49 29.10 8.73
C MET A 710 24.99 29.31 8.94
N ARG A 711 25.65 30.18 8.16
CA ARG A 711 27.09 30.45 8.31
C ARG A 711 27.36 31.24 9.59
N GLU A 712 26.47 32.18 9.88
CA GLU A 712 26.47 33.03 11.07
C GLU A 712 26.18 32.19 12.33
N ALA A 713 25.17 31.32 12.26
CA ALA A 713 24.86 30.37 13.33
C ALA A 713 26.02 29.38 13.57
N ALA A 714 26.65 28.84 12.53
CA ALA A 714 27.81 27.96 12.67
C ALA A 714 29.01 28.66 13.35
N ALA A 715 29.26 29.94 13.02
CA ALA A 715 30.28 30.73 13.69
C ALA A 715 29.98 30.91 15.19
N GLN A 716 28.72 31.17 15.56
CA GLN A 716 28.28 31.26 16.96
C GLN A 716 28.42 29.91 17.68
N ILE A 717 28.04 28.78 17.05
CA ILE A 717 28.16 27.45 17.67
C ILE A 717 29.63 27.09 17.95
N ASN A 718 30.56 27.41 17.03
CA ASN A 718 31.99 27.24 17.26
C ASN A 718 32.49 28.08 18.46
N GLN A 719 31.97 29.30 18.66
CA GLN A 719 32.33 30.15 19.80
C GLN A 719 31.90 29.55 21.16
N LEU A 720 30.84 28.73 21.20
CA LEU A 720 30.41 28.04 22.43
C LEU A 720 31.41 26.98 22.92
N ARG A 721 32.29 26.47 22.05
CA ARG A 721 33.27 25.39 22.33
C ARG A 721 32.66 24.13 22.96
N LYS A 722 31.39 23.84 22.65
CA LYS A 722 30.65 22.63 23.11
C LYS A 722 30.71 21.46 22.11
N PHE A 723 31.19 21.72 20.91
CA PHE A 723 31.38 20.76 19.81
C PHE A 723 32.80 20.91 19.28
N ASN A 724 33.28 19.95 18.48
CA ASN A 724 34.53 20.11 17.75
C ASN A 724 34.41 21.27 16.75
N ASN A 725 35.49 22.02 16.52
CA ASN A 725 35.50 23.09 15.53
C ASN A 725 35.17 22.54 14.14
N PHE A 726 34.18 23.13 13.46
CA PHE A 726 33.71 22.68 12.15
C PHE A 726 33.53 23.86 11.18
N THR A 727 33.48 23.55 9.88
CA THR A 727 33.13 24.51 8.83
C THR A 727 31.79 24.13 8.24
N ALA A 728 30.82 25.05 8.24
CA ALA A 728 29.54 24.82 7.55
C ALA A 728 29.75 24.75 6.03
N SER A 729 29.50 23.58 5.47
CA SER A 729 29.55 23.26 4.04
C SER A 729 28.48 24.01 3.23
N LEU A 730 27.39 24.39 3.90
CA LEU A 730 26.16 24.91 3.30
C LEU A 730 25.61 24.02 2.17
N GLN A 731 25.76 22.68 2.30
CA GLN A 731 25.20 21.69 1.38
C GLN A 731 23.95 21.01 1.96
N MET A 732 23.11 20.47 1.08
CA MET A 732 22.01 19.58 1.49
C MET A 732 22.56 18.18 1.81
N ALA A 733 22.11 17.60 2.92
CA ALA A 733 22.26 16.18 3.22
C ALA A 733 20.89 15.49 3.26
N ASN A 734 20.82 14.24 2.80
CA ASN A 734 19.61 13.42 2.88
C ASN A 734 19.14 13.29 4.32
N ILE A 735 17.83 13.45 4.58
CA ILE A 735 17.28 13.19 5.91
C ILE A 735 17.61 11.73 6.31
N PRO A 736 18.23 11.49 7.48
CA PRO A 736 18.73 10.17 7.83
C PRO A 736 17.55 9.22 8.06
N ARG A 737 17.74 7.93 7.77
CA ARG A 737 16.61 6.97 7.82
C ARG A 737 16.01 6.83 9.22
N SER A 738 16.80 7.03 10.28
CA SER A 738 16.38 7.13 11.69
C SER A 738 15.45 8.30 12.02
N HIS A 739 15.26 9.24 11.08
CA HIS A 739 14.40 10.42 11.19
C HIS A 739 13.14 10.34 10.30
N LEU A 740 12.92 9.19 9.65
CA LEU A 740 11.81 8.93 8.73
C LEU A 740 11.10 7.63 9.15
N GLY A 741 9.78 7.56 8.96
CA GLY A 741 8.98 6.41 9.36
C GLY A 741 9.29 5.14 8.56
N PHE A 742 8.71 4.01 8.98
CA PHE A 742 8.93 2.74 8.28
C PHE A 742 8.54 2.83 6.79
N PHE A 743 7.38 3.42 6.50
CA PHE A 743 6.79 3.47 5.16
C PHE A 743 7.32 4.62 4.29
N SER A 744 8.15 5.52 4.84
CA SER A 744 8.75 6.59 4.04
C SER A 744 9.62 5.98 2.95
N ARG A 745 9.43 6.38 1.69
CA ARG A 745 10.14 5.79 0.55
C ARG A 745 11.59 6.27 0.50
N VAL A 746 12.44 5.58 -0.27
CA VAL A 746 13.89 5.85 -0.26
C VAL A 746 14.24 7.24 -0.82
N TRP A 747 13.42 7.79 -1.71
CA TRP A 747 13.56 9.15 -2.26
C TRP A 747 12.95 10.26 -1.37
N GLU A 748 12.22 9.92 -0.32
CA GLU A 748 11.59 10.90 0.57
C GLU A 748 12.62 11.47 1.56
N GLY A 749 12.60 12.80 1.78
CA GLY A 749 13.66 13.49 2.51
C GLY A 749 14.97 13.68 1.72
N THR A 750 14.91 13.63 0.38
CA THR A 750 16.08 13.74 -0.51
C THR A 750 15.83 14.75 -1.63
N SER A 751 16.91 15.22 -2.28
CA SER A 751 16.86 16.05 -3.49
C SER A 751 16.03 17.35 -3.37
N GLY A 752 15.97 17.96 -2.18
CA GLY A 752 15.14 19.14 -1.91
C GLY A 752 13.63 18.87 -1.99
N THR A 753 12.83 19.94 -2.08
CA THR A 753 11.36 19.90 -1.99
C THR A 753 10.68 19.02 -3.05
N ARG A 754 9.73 18.21 -2.58
CA ARG A 754 8.96 17.17 -3.27
C ARG A 754 7.45 17.48 -3.30
N VAL A 755 6.93 18.30 -2.39
CA VAL A 755 5.49 18.65 -2.30
C VAL A 755 5.27 20.14 -2.57
N LEU A 756 4.26 20.47 -3.36
CA LEU A 756 3.84 21.85 -3.64
C LEU A 756 2.36 22.07 -3.28
N ASP A 757 2.06 23.22 -2.68
CA ASP A 757 0.71 23.74 -2.50
C ASP A 757 0.12 24.27 -3.82
N SER A 758 -1.21 24.34 -3.90
CA SER A 758 -1.95 24.89 -5.03
C SER A 758 -1.68 26.38 -5.21
N THR A 759 -1.50 26.80 -6.47
CA THR A 759 -1.44 28.22 -6.86
C THR A 759 -2.84 28.82 -7.08
N ASP A 760 -3.87 28.00 -7.21
CA ASP A 760 -5.27 28.42 -7.25
C ASP A 760 -5.79 28.68 -5.83
N LEU A 761 -6.44 29.83 -5.63
CA LEU A 761 -6.94 30.32 -4.33
C LEU A 761 -8.00 29.42 -3.70
N ASP A 762 -8.84 28.77 -4.51
CA ASP A 762 -9.95 27.95 -4.00
C ASP A 762 -9.48 26.56 -3.56
N ASN A 763 -8.29 26.13 -4.01
CA ASN A 763 -7.66 24.88 -3.62
C ASN A 763 -6.41 25.07 -2.71
N LYS A 764 -5.94 26.31 -2.50
CA LYS A 764 -4.74 26.63 -1.72
C LYS A 764 -4.87 26.20 -0.25
N GLY A 765 -3.80 25.66 0.32
CA GLY A 765 -3.76 25.13 1.68
C GLY A 765 -4.60 23.86 1.89
N SER A 766 -5.17 23.29 0.83
CA SER A 766 -6.00 22.08 0.87
C SER A 766 -5.54 21.02 -0.12
N ALA A 767 -5.14 21.43 -1.33
CA ALA A 767 -4.70 20.54 -2.41
C ALA A 767 -3.19 20.63 -2.67
N PHE A 768 -2.54 19.47 -2.77
CA PHE A 768 -1.07 19.39 -2.83
C PHE A 768 -0.61 18.46 -3.95
N ALA A 769 0.40 18.87 -4.71
CA ALA A 769 1.06 18.05 -5.72
C ALA A 769 2.32 17.39 -5.14
N ILE A 770 2.29 16.07 -5.00
CA ILE A 770 3.42 15.23 -4.57
C ILE A 770 4.20 14.78 -5.81
N ILE A 771 5.51 15.04 -5.85
CA ILE A 771 6.36 14.93 -7.04
C ILE A 771 7.53 13.98 -6.79
N VAL A 772 7.45 12.79 -7.39
CA VAL A 772 8.56 11.83 -7.41
C VAL A 772 9.64 12.33 -8.39
N PRO A 773 10.94 12.38 -8.00
CA PRO A 773 12.02 12.78 -8.89
C PRO A 773 12.29 11.72 -9.98
N SER A 774 12.79 12.15 -11.13
CA SER A 774 12.92 11.31 -12.32
C SER A 774 13.88 10.14 -12.18
N TRP A 775 14.91 10.25 -11.33
CA TRP A 775 15.82 9.15 -11.06
C TRP A 775 15.18 8.02 -10.22
N ALA A 776 14.16 8.32 -9.41
CA ALA A 776 13.48 7.32 -8.58
C ALA A 776 12.39 6.56 -9.35
N TYR A 777 11.64 7.22 -10.24
CA TYR A 777 10.58 6.55 -11.01
C TYR A 777 11.04 5.92 -12.33
N ASN A 778 12.13 6.39 -12.95
CA ASN A 778 12.68 5.77 -14.16
C ASN A 778 13.62 4.61 -13.78
N GLN A 779 13.04 3.54 -13.24
CA GLN A 779 13.72 2.32 -12.81
C GLN A 779 14.30 1.53 -13.99
N LYS A 780 15.35 2.07 -14.61
CA LYS A 780 16.10 1.40 -15.68
C LYS A 780 17.28 0.63 -15.08
N ASN A 781 17.56 -0.54 -15.66
CA ASN A 781 18.71 -1.39 -15.36
C ASN A 781 18.78 -2.02 -13.96
N VAL A 782 17.67 -2.07 -13.21
CA VAL A 782 17.58 -2.78 -11.93
C VAL A 782 18.08 -4.22 -12.04
N VAL A 783 19.13 -4.55 -11.28
CA VAL A 783 19.64 -5.92 -11.19
C VAL A 783 18.71 -6.80 -10.33
N GLN A 784 18.15 -7.82 -10.96
CA GLN A 784 17.36 -8.88 -10.30
C GLN A 784 18.29 -9.87 -9.59
N SER A 785 17.84 -10.44 -8.47
CA SER A 785 18.57 -11.51 -7.78
C SER A 785 18.64 -12.80 -8.62
N ARG A 786 19.54 -13.71 -8.23
CA ARG A 786 19.63 -15.06 -8.82
C ARG A 786 18.30 -15.81 -8.77
N ASP A 787 17.57 -15.66 -7.66
CA ASP A 787 16.32 -16.39 -7.42
C ASP A 787 15.14 -15.74 -8.15
N GLU A 788 15.15 -14.41 -8.30
CA GLU A 788 14.24 -13.69 -9.20
C GLU A 788 14.43 -14.17 -10.64
N ARG A 789 15.67 -14.17 -11.15
CA ARG A 789 15.99 -14.64 -12.50
C ARG A 789 15.60 -16.11 -12.69
N MET A 790 15.89 -16.97 -11.72
CA MET A 790 15.53 -18.39 -11.77
C MET A 790 14.01 -18.57 -11.87
N GLY A 791 13.24 -17.87 -11.03
CA GLY A 791 11.78 -17.88 -11.08
C GLY A 791 11.25 -17.42 -12.44
N ILE A 792 11.72 -16.29 -12.95
CA ILE A 792 11.29 -15.75 -14.26
C ILE A 792 11.61 -16.71 -15.41
N ASN A 793 12.81 -17.30 -15.41
CA ASN A 793 13.22 -18.28 -16.42
C ASN A 793 12.35 -19.56 -16.37
N THR A 794 11.99 -20.04 -15.17
CA THR A 794 11.03 -21.15 -15.01
C THR A 794 9.68 -20.79 -15.60
N LEU A 795 9.12 -19.62 -15.28
CA LEU A 795 7.81 -19.17 -15.80
C LEU A 795 7.80 -19.06 -17.34
N LYS A 796 8.88 -18.56 -17.95
CA LYS A 796 9.02 -18.55 -19.42
C LYS A 796 9.07 -19.96 -20.00
N SER A 797 9.84 -20.86 -19.37
CA SER A 797 9.86 -22.26 -19.79
C SER A 797 8.49 -22.93 -19.66
N THR A 798 7.68 -22.55 -18.66
CA THR A 798 6.28 -23.01 -18.54
C THR A 798 5.43 -22.63 -19.75
N LEU A 799 5.56 -21.42 -20.32
CA LEU A 799 4.87 -21.03 -21.57
C LEU A 799 5.32 -21.90 -22.76
N GLU A 800 6.62 -22.10 -22.90
CA GLU A 800 7.21 -22.84 -24.02
C GLU A 800 6.84 -24.33 -23.97
N GLN A 801 6.98 -24.96 -22.81
CA GLN A 801 6.63 -26.37 -22.57
C GLN A 801 5.12 -26.61 -22.78
N ASN A 802 4.27 -25.69 -22.31
CA ASN A 802 2.82 -25.74 -22.56
C ASN A 802 2.43 -25.26 -23.97
N ARG A 803 3.38 -24.91 -24.83
CA ARG A 803 3.16 -24.57 -26.25
C ARG A 803 2.25 -23.35 -26.46
N LEU A 804 2.34 -22.37 -25.56
CA LEU A 804 1.59 -21.12 -25.56
C LEU A 804 2.36 -19.97 -26.25
N PRO A 805 1.74 -18.81 -26.49
CA PRO A 805 2.43 -17.61 -26.94
C PRO A 805 3.49 -17.14 -25.94
N ARG A 806 4.52 -16.45 -26.44
CA ARG A 806 5.57 -15.80 -25.64
C ARG A 806 5.33 -14.30 -25.57
N GLU A 807 6.02 -13.59 -24.68
CA GLU A 807 5.77 -12.18 -24.37
C GLU A 807 6.09 -11.20 -25.51
N ASP A 808 6.94 -11.62 -26.45
CA ASP A 808 7.45 -10.85 -27.59
C ASP A 808 6.88 -11.33 -28.94
N GLU A 809 6.13 -12.42 -28.94
CA GLU A 809 5.69 -13.14 -30.12
C GLU A 809 4.28 -12.73 -30.55
N LYS A 810 4.15 -12.20 -31.77
CA LYS A 810 2.83 -11.84 -32.31
C LYS A 810 1.95 -13.09 -32.48
N PHE A 811 0.62 -12.92 -32.49
CA PHE A 811 -0.27 -14.07 -32.63
C PHE A 811 -0.10 -14.78 -33.98
N ASN A 812 0.20 -14.06 -35.06
CA ASN A 812 0.53 -14.65 -36.36
C ASN A 812 1.88 -15.40 -36.35
N GLU A 813 2.89 -14.89 -35.63
CA GLU A 813 4.20 -15.54 -35.45
C GLU A 813 4.07 -16.80 -34.59
N PHE A 814 3.28 -16.75 -33.51
CA PHE A 814 2.88 -17.90 -32.70
C PHE A 814 2.15 -18.94 -33.55
N LEU A 815 1.08 -18.56 -34.24
CA LEU A 815 0.29 -19.49 -35.08
C LEU A 815 1.17 -20.14 -36.16
N ARG A 816 2.11 -19.40 -36.78
CA ARG A 816 3.08 -19.95 -37.72
C ARG A 816 4.09 -20.92 -37.06
N ARG A 817 4.63 -20.58 -35.87
CA ARG A 817 5.50 -21.45 -35.07
C ARG A 817 4.81 -22.77 -34.70
N ARG A 818 3.48 -22.77 -34.55
CA ARG A 818 2.69 -23.97 -34.28
C ARG A 818 2.28 -24.72 -35.56
N GLY A 819 1.91 -24.01 -36.62
CA GLY A 819 1.43 -24.59 -37.88
C GLY A 819 2.47 -25.39 -38.68
N ASN A 820 3.75 -25.02 -38.60
CA ASN A 820 4.83 -25.75 -39.30
C ASN A 820 5.01 -27.22 -38.87
N ASN A 821 4.39 -27.66 -37.78
CA ASN A 821 4.42 -29.06 -37.32
C ASN A 821 3.11 -29.82 -37.56
N ASP A 822 2.08 -29.19 -38.15
CA ASP A 822 0.72 -29.73 -38.16
C ASP A 822 -0.06 -29.31 -39.42
N THR A 823 0.54 -29.54 -40.61
CA THR A 823 -0.12 -29.94 -41.87
C THR A 823 0.86 -29.96 -43.06
N ARG A 824 1.30 -31.16 -43.49
CA ARG A 824 1.39 -31.44 -44.93
C ARG A 824 0.02 -31.94 -45.39
N LEU A 825 -0.88 -31.00 -45.67
CA LEU A 825 -2.03 -31.29 -46.53
C LEU A 825 -1.65 -30.90 -47.96
N GLU A 826 -0.94 -31.81 -48.61
CA GLU A 826 -0.78 -31.78 -50.06
C GLU A 826 -2.17 -32.03 -50.67
N ILE A 827 -2.79 -30.97 -51.20
CA ILE A 827 -4.05 -31.08 -51.96
C ILE A 827 -3.70 -31.71 -53.31
N PRO A 828 -4.26 -32.88 -53.69
CA PRO A 828 -4.01 -33.46 -54.99
C PRO A 828 -4.66 -32.60 -56.08
N CYS A 829 -3.86 -31.97 -56.94
CA CYS A 829 -4.35 -31.34 -58.15
C CYS A 829 -4.64 -32.41 -59.23
N THR A 830 -5.87 -32.94 -59.24
CA THR A 830 -6.39 -33.74 -60.35
C THR A 830 -7.32 -32.91 -61.23
N GLU A 831 -6.76 -32.44 -62.33
CA GLU A 831 -7.37 -32.25 -63.66
C GLU A 831 -8.72 -31.51 -63.79
N LEU A 832 -8.73 -30.48 -64.65
CA LEU A 832 -9.57 -30.52 -65.87
C LEU A 832 -9.00 -29.60 -66.97
N CYS A 833 -9.13 -30.07 -68.21
CA CYS A 833 -8.39 -29.62 -69.39
C CYS A 833 -8.92 -28.33 -70.05
N ALA A 834 -8.08 -27.65 -70.87
CA ALA A 834 -8.19 -27.64 -72.35
C ALA A 834 -7.80 -26.31 -73.04
N HIS A 835 -6.72 -26.36 -73.85
CA HIS A 835 -6.42 -25.52 -75.03
C HIS A 835 -6.28 -23.97 -74.83
N ALA A 836 -5.67 -23.20 -75.74
CA ALA A 836 -5.16 -23.49 -77.09
C ALA A 836 -3.83 -22.78 -77.40
N SER A 837 -3.22 -23.16 -78.54
CA SER A 837 -2.03 -22.58 -79.22
C SER A 837 -0.77 -22.37 -78.39
#